data_AF-A0A371Q3P8-F1
#
_entry.id   AF-A0A371Q3P8-F1
#
_cell.length_a   1.000
_cell.length_b   1.000
_cell.length_c   1.000
_cell.angle_alpha   90.00
_cell.angle_beta   90.00
_cell.angle_gamma   90.00
#
_symmetry.space_group_name_H-M   'P 1'
#
loop_
_entity.id
_entity.type
_entity.pdbx_description
1 polymer ?
#
loop_
_entity_poly.entity_id
_entity_poly.type
_entity_poly.pdbx_seq_one_letter_code
_entity_poly.pdbx_strand_id
1 'polypeptide(L)'
;MDKQIAQVKIHPAIGIARVGNSSNEPFIGPESPDQPALPPGSYKDSSGKVIRQAARFRVYGYNKAGEVVRELKLGEEGVTEIKWSVHLANKKAAWYQFHIPLDIPEATGLQDAQRRRRNFDITGAARKKLINDPGIQTIHASKHETATFAGKIMDLPVPLGSASTQNDGRLLVVGGVGKSASFARPEKPISGVANNDTWYDDVSDGPVTAEVTIGGATKTASPAWVVVGPPHYAPGVKTVRTLYDLLHDVFVTEQTLPVEPEVSYPDHIEPLLTRFCDLQWVNHGFATQFGWSGPHHFRDPAMRKRLADPGKASRELRRQVYVQMRDYARDGMSPLPWPWLYGDAMSSRPNSVRQHITLSAAQDRMLALWADGHFTSGPPRTGHPNVDQAPPAEQPDLLDRAALENCAADAFHPGCEVTWPMRHKTMYSEPFRILHRTAENPERDYGDVLSLQDALGKNGPLFAQGPGDLTRWMAAPWQCDTASCRSGYEVRAGLGPRYSPYLPTFWPAQMPNHVLKKADFTTVNTKPSGGSDDSAREKAFENRAVWLRGLTGTDFNVQRRQMIDDWYKFGIVETHEYTVGDGKFPKYIQVESDPGYPPAPDDANLINIHVPEAGVPQLAAAAGVWTGSIPAESVEADLVQQAVQEVKEATGRDEAAIAAGYLEKLDPLHGTQ
;
A
#
# COMPACT_ATOMS: atom_id res chain seq x y z
N MET A 1 -5.39 -17.36 36.51
CA MET A 1 -4.52 -16.33 35.92
C MET A 1 -4.46 -15.15 36.88
N ASP A 2 -3.28 -14.54 37.00
CA ASP A 2 -3.09 -13.29 37.74
C ASP A 2 -3.90 -12.17 37.07
N LYS A 3 -4.77 -11.50 37.84
CA LYS A 3 -5.62 -10.41 37.36
C LYS A 3 -5.01 -9.02 37.60
N GLN A 4 -3.83 -8.95 38.22
CA GLN A 4 -3.20 -7.68 38.51
C GLN A 4 -2.63 -7.06 37.23
N ILE A 5 -3.08 -5.85 36.89
CA ILE A 5 -2.55 -5.08 35.76
C ILE A 5 -1.21 -4.45 36.17
N ALA A 6 -0.12 -4.96 35.63
CA ALA A 6 1.22 -4.43 35.79
C ALA A 6 1.52 -3.36 34.73
N GLN A 7 1.22 -3.65 33.47
CA GLN A 7 1.51 -2.81 32.30
C GLN A 7 0.23 -2.54 31.50
N VAL A 8 0.24 -1.46 30.71
CA VAL A 8 -0.84 -1.12 29.78
C VAL A 8 -0.22 -0.91 28.39
N LYS A 9 -0.85 -1.41 27.33
CA LYS A 9 -0.39 -1.19 25.95
C LYS A 9 -1.55 -0.78 25.03
N ILE A 10 -1.25 0.06 24.04
CA ILE A 10 -2.19 0.45 22.99
C ILE A 10 -2.09 -0.53 21.82
N HIS A 11 -3.25 -0.94 21.29
CA HIS A 11 -3.41 -1.77 20.09
C HIS A 11 -4.46 -1.17 19.11
N PRO A 12 -4.25 -1.22 17.79
CA PRO A 12 -3.05 -1.75 17.14
C PRO A 12 -1.81 -0.90 17.44
N ALA A 13 -0.62 -1.52 17.46
CA ALA A 13 0.65 -0.83 17.67
C ALA A 13 0.96 0.17 16.54
N ILE A 14 0.48 -0.12 15.32
CA ILE A 14 0.45 0.80 14.17
C ILE A 14 -0.96 0.72 13.57
N GLY A 15 -1.77 1.76 13.76
CA GLY A 15 -3.10 1.86 13.18
C GLY A 15 -3.09 2.50 11.79
N ILE A 16 -3.99 2.06 10.92
CA ILE A 16 -4.11 2.54 9.54
C ILE A 16 -5.45 3.24 9.32
N ALA A 17 -5.40 4.56 9.16
CA ALA A 17 -6.49 5.39 8.68
C ALA A 17 -6.29 5.69 7.19
N ARG A 18 -7.35 6.08 6.47
CA ARG A 18 -7.27 6.42 5.05
C ARG A 18 -8.10 7.65 4.73
N VAL A 19 -7.55 8.49 3.85
CA VAL A 19 -8.23 9.70 3.38
C VAL A 19 -9.51 9.38 2.60
N GLY A 20 -10.45 10.31 2.58
CA GLY A 20 -11.76 10.17 1.95
C GLY A 20 -12.47 11.52 1.85
N ASN A 21 -13.09 11.84 0.70
CA ASN A 21 -13.71 13.14 0.47
C ASN A 21 -15.21 13.21 0.82
N SER A 22 -15.81 12.11 1.30
CA SER A 22 -17.19 12.10 1.79
C SER A 22 -17.33 12.77 3.15
N SER A 23 -18.47 13.43 3.36
CA SER A 23 -18.90 13.96 4.66
C SER A 23 -19.60 12.92 5.53
N ASN A 24 -19.86 11.71 5.02
CA ASN A 24 -20.43 10.63 5.82
C ASN A 24 -19.50 10.24 6.98
N GLU A 25 -20.09 9.61 7.99
CA GLU A 25 -19.34 9.02 9.10
C GLU A 25 -18.30 8.02 8.57
N PRO A 26 -17.06 8.06 9.09
CA PRO A 26 -16.02 7.14 8.68
C PRO A 26 -16.36 5.71 9.10
N PHE A 27 -15.99 4.74 8.26
CA PHE A 27 -16.02 3.34 8.68
C PHE A 27 -14.72 2.99 9.42
N ILE A 28 -14.78 1.98 10.29
CA ILE A 28 -13.59 1.50 11.02
C ILE A 28 -12.83 0.51 10.12
N GLY A 29 -11.51 0.69 10.04
CA GLY A 29 -10.64 -0.24 9.32
C GLY A 29 -10.68 -1.67 9.92
N PRO A 30 -10.10 -2.66 9.24
CA PRO A 30 -10.09 -4.05 9.72
C PRO A 30 -9.40 -4.18 11.08
N GLU A 31 -10.08 -4.85 12.03
CA GLU A 31 -9.57 -5.15 13.37
C GLU A 31 -9.28 -6.65 13.58
N SER A 32 -9.56 -7.46 12.57
CA SER A 32 -9.14 -8.86 12.51
C SER A 32 -8.68 -9.23 11.09
N PRO A 33 -7.65 -10.08 10.93
CA PRO A 33 -7.23 -10.64 9.65
C PRO A 33 -8.35 -11.41 8.93
N ASP A 34 -9.33 -11.89 9.70
CA ASP A 34 -10.49 -12.68 9.29
C ASP A 34 -11.76 -11.86 9.09
N GLN A 35 -11.69 -10.54 9.35
CA GLN A 35 -12.85 -9.69 9.21
C GLN A 35 -13.28 -9.65 7.74
N PRO A 36 -14.54 -9.97 7.42
CA PRO A 36 -15.04 -9.85 6.05
C PRO A 36 -15.00 -8.39 5.59
N ALA A 37 -14.85 -8.20 4.28
CA ALA A 37 -15.07 -6.88 3.69
C ALA A 37 -16.48 -6.37 4.03
N LEU A 38 -16.63 -5.05 4.07
CA LEU A 38 -17.92 -4.42 4.30
C LEU A 38 -18.86 -4.72 3.12
N PRO A 39 -20.19 -4.69 3.34
CA PRO A 39 -21.16 -4.88 2.27
C PRO A 39 -20.94 -3.87 1.12
N PRO A 40 -21.30 -4.23 -0.12
CA PRO A 40 -21.26 -3.31 -1.26
C PRO A 40 -21.97 -1.98 -0.97
N GLY A 41 -21.39 -0.86 -1.41
CA GLY A 41 -21.87 0.48 -1.12
C GLY A 41 -21.40 1.07 0.21
N SER A 42 -20.52 0.39 0.94
CA SER A 42 -20.00 0.89 2.23
C SER A 42 -18.80 1.85 2.09
N TYR A 43 -18.16 1.89 0.91
CA TYR A 43 -16.90 2.61 0.71
C TYR A 43 -17.06 3.94 -0.03
N LYS A 44 -18.19 4.13 -0.73
CA LYS A 44 -18.54 5.39 -1.39
C LYS A 44 -19.94 5.83 -0.96
N ASP A 45 -20.15 7.13 -0.81
CA ASP A 45 -21.48 7.67 -0.56
C ASP A 45 -22.34 7.71 -1.84
N SER A 46 -23.61 8.08 -1.69
CA SER A 46 -24.56 8.18 -2.81
C SER A 46 -24.19 9.22 -3.87
N SER A 47 -23.22 10.10 -3.59
CA SER A 47 -22.66 11.07 -4.54
C SER A 47 -21.36 10.58 -5.17
N GLY A 48 -20.95 9.34 -4.90
CA GLY A 48 -19.72 8.75 -5.43
C GLY A 48 -18.44 9.25 -4.76
N LYS A 49 -18.52 9.92 -3.60
CA LYS A 49 -17.34 10.32 -2.83
C LYS A 49 -16.88 9.18 -1.94
N VAL A 50 -15.58 9.07 -1.73
CA VAL A 50 -14.96 8.01 -0.91
C VAL A 50 -15.16 8.31 0.57
N ILE A 51 -15.69 7.34 1.31
CA ILE A 51 -15.87 7.41 2.76
C ILE A 51 -14.52 7.18 3.43
N ARG A 52 -14.21 7.99 4.45
CA ARG A 52 -12.95 7.91 5.21
C ARG A 52 -12.87 6.59 6.00
N GLN A 53 -11.67 6.03 6.10
CA GLN A 53 -11.38 4.93 7.02
C GLN A 53 -10.76 5.48 8.30
N ALA A 54 -11.35 5.17 9.45
CA ALA A 54 -10.81 5.45 10.77
C ALA A 54 -9.92 4.30 11.27
N ALA A 55 -8.82 4.64 11.95
CA ALA A 55 -8.09 3.71 12.80
C ALA A 55 -8.71 3.74 14.21
N ARG A 56 -9.14 2.58 14.71
CA ARG A 56 -9.63 2.44 16.09
C ARG A 56 -8.52 1.90 16.98
N PHE A 57 -8.25 2.59 18.08
CA PHE A 57 -7.28 2.19 19.10
C PHE A 57 -7.96 1.81 20.40
N ARG A 58 -7.41 0.78 21.03
CA ARG A 58 -7.85 0.15 22.27
C ARG A 58 -6.68 0.08 23.23
N VAL A 59 -6.96 -0.02 24.52
CA VAL A 59 -5.94 -0.20 25.58
C VAL A 59 -6.15 -1.53 26.28
N TYR A 60 -5.07 -2.31 26.45
CA TYR A 60 -5.09 -3.61 27.11
C TYR A 60 -4.20 -3.60 28.34
N GLY A 61 -4.68 -4.23 29.42
CA GLY A 61 -3.92 -4.46 30.64
C GLY A 61 -3.19 -5.79 30.60
N TYR A 62 -1.92 -5.80 31.01
CA TYR A 62 -1.05 -6.97 31.04
C TYR A 62 -0.58 -7.26 32.46
N ASN A 63 -0.44 -8.54 32.82
CA ASN A 63 0.14 -8.94 34.09
C ASN A 63 1.68 -8.85 34.08
N LYS A 64 2.34 -9.22 35.18
CA LYS A 64 3.81 -9.17 35.27
C LYS A 64 4.53 -10.14 34.34
N ALA A 65 3.85 -11.20 33.88
CA ALA A 65 4.38 -12.17 32.93
C ALA A 65 4.24 -11.70 31.47
N GLY A 66 3.59 -10.56 31.23
CA GLY A 66 3.33 -10.07 29.88
C GLY A 66 2.12 -10.72 29.22
N GLU A 67 1.27 -11.40 29.98
CA GLU A 67 0.02 -11.99 29.48
C GLU A 67 -1.11 -10.96 29.53
N VAL A 68 -1.98 -10.97 28.52
CA VAL A 68 -3.15 -10.09 28.47
C VAL A 68 -4.12 -10.48 29.59
N VAL A 69 -4.49 -9.52 30.43
CA VAL A 69 -5.53 -9.69 31.44
C VAL A 69 -6.90 -9.41 30.83
N ARG A 70 -7.06 -8.23 30.20
CA ARG A 70 -8.29 -7.79 29.53
C ARG A 70 -8.07 -6.47 28.77
N GLU A 71 -9.07 -6.10 27.95
CA GLU A 71 -9.24 -4.74 27.48
C GLU A 71 -9.66 -3.80 28.63
N LEU A 72 -9.19 -2.55 28.59
CA LEU A 72 -9.51 -1.51 29.57
C LEU A 72 -10.52 -0.53 28.96
N LYS A 73 -11.81 -0.76 29.24
CA LYS A 73 -12.89 0.09 28.76
C LYS A 73 -13.34 1.08 29.82
N LEU A 74 -13.68 2.29 29.40
CA LEU A 74 -14.20 3.34 30.27
C LEU A 74 -15.48 2.86 31.00
N GLY A 75 -15.53 3.05 32.31
CA GLY A 75 -16.68 2.67 33.14
C GLY A 75 -16.69 1.21 33.60
N GLU A 76 -15.77 0.39 33.13
CA GLU A 76 -15.69 -1.03 33.49
C GLU A 76 -14.55 -1.31 34.48
N GLU A 77 -14.82 -2.17 35.47
CA GLU A 77 -13.81 -2.73 36.37
C GLU A 77 -12.82 -1.69 36.94
N GLY A 78 -13.35 -0.53 37.36
CA GLY A 78 -12.60 0.55 37.99
C GLY A 78 -11.87 1.50 37.04
N VAL A 79 -12.02 1.37 35.73
CA VAL A 79 -11.48 2.33 34.75
C VAL A 79 -12.34 3.60 34.74
N THR A 80 -11.79 4.73 35.19
CA THR A 80 -12.55 5.99 35.33
C THR A 80 -12.14 7.05 34.31
N GLU A 81 -10.99 6.90 33.65
CA GLU A 81 -10.53 7.81 32.61
C GLU A 81 -9.61 7.07 31.64
N ILE A 82 -9.72 7.43 30.35
CA ILE A 82 -8.74 7.12 29.31
C ILE A 82 -8.45 8.44 28.61
N LYS A 83 -7.28 9.01 28.90
CA LYS A 83 -6.80 10.23 28.26
C LYS A 83 -5.93 9.84 27.08
N TRP A 84 -6.30 10.27 25.88
CA TRP A 84 -5.58 10.01 24.64
C TRP A 84 -4.83 11.25 24.19
N SER A 85 -3.63 11.08 23.63
CA SER A 85 -2.92 12.13 22.92
C SER A 85 -2.45 11.65 21.55
N VAL A 86 -2.68 12.46 20.52
CA VAL A 86 -2.36 12.14 19.12
C VAL A 86 -1.66 13.33 18.49
N HIS A 87 -0.58 13.11 17.73
CA HIS A 87 0.18 14.17 17.07
C HIS A 87 0.46 13.81 15.61
N LEU A 88 -0.45 14.18 14.70
CA LEU A 88 -0.24 13.98 13.26
C LEU A 88 0.62 15.08 12.66
N ALA A 89 1.47 14.74 11.70
CA ALA A 89 2.11 15.73 10.82
C ALA A 89 2.35 15.18 9.40
N ASN A 90 2.59 16.07 8.45
CA ASN A 90 3.05 15.76 7.10
C ASN A 90 4.33 16.55 6.80
N LYS A 91 5.41 15.84 6.49
CA LYS A 91 6.72 16.42 6.20
C LYS A 91 7.17 16.22 4.75
N LYS A 92 6.31 15.69 3.86
CA LYS A 92 6.70 15.29 2.49
C LYS A 92 7.32 16.42 1.68
N ALA A 93 6.75 17.62 1.72
CA ALA A 93 7.25 18.78 0.98
C ALA A 93 8.59 19.31 1.52
N ALA A 94 8.90 19.03 2.79
CA ALA A 94 10.13 19.44 3.46
C ALA A 94 11.26 18.39 3.35
N TRP A 95 10.94 17.17 2.92
CA TRP A 95 11.87 16.04 2.93
C TRP A 95 12.74 15.96 1.66
N TYR A 96 13.59 14.94 1.59
CA TYR A 96 14.44 14.66 0.43
C TYR A 96 13.65 14.05 -0.72
N GLN A 97 14.21 14.19 -1.93
CA GLN A 97 13.69 13.52 -3.10
C GLN A 97 13.77 12.00 -2.95
N PHE A 98 12.76 11.31 -3.49
CA PHE A 98 12.73 9.86 -3.55
C PHE A 98 12.99 9.40 -4.99
N HIS A 99 13.97 8.53 -5.20
CA HIS A 99 14.21 7.88 -6.49
C HIS A 99 14.15 6.37 -6.34
N ILE A 100 14.93 5.83 -5.40
CA ILE A 100 14.93 4.43 -4.97
C ILE A 100 15.18 4.37 -3.46
N PRO A 101 14.91 3.24 -2.78
CA PRO A 101 15.32 3.03 -1.39
C PRO A 101 16.81 3.29 -1.19
N LEU A 102 17.19 3.93 -0.07
CA LEU A 102 18.59 4.27 0.18
C LEU A 102 19.38 3.13 0.84
N ASP A 103 18.72 2.02 1.14
CA ASP A 103 19.28 0.84 1.80
C ASP A 103 19.51 -0.35 0.85
N ILE A 104 19.39 -0.13 -0.47
CA ILE A 104 19.77 -1.11 -1.50
C ILE A 104 21.08 -0.71 -2.19
N PRO A 105 21.86 -1.67 -2.72
CA PRO A 105 23.13 -1.38 -3.40
C PRO A 105 23.03 -0.37 -4.55
N GLU A 106 21.93 -0.35 -5.29
CA GLU A 106 21.70 0.57 -6.41
C GLU A 106 21.74 2.05 -5.98
N ALA A 107 21.44 2.34 -4.71
CA ALA A 107 21.46 3.71 -4.18
C ALA A 107 22.84 4.37 -4.27
N THR A 108 23.94 3.60 -4.35
CA THR A 108 25.30 4.16 -4.45
C THR A 108 25.54 4.94 -5.73
N GLY A 109 24.77 4.67 -6.80
CA GLY A 109 24.91 5.42 -8.04
C GLY A 109 24.03 6.69 -8.10
N LEU A 110 23.27 7.00 -7.05
CA LEU A 110 22.50 8.25 -6.97
C LEU A 110 23.43 9.46 -6.84
N GLN A 111 23.29 10.41 -7.76
CA GLN A 111 23.96 11.71 -7.68
C GLN A 111 23.38 12.56 -6.54
N ASP A 112 24.15 13.52 -6.04
CA ASP A 112 23.72 14.43 -4.97
C ASP A 112 22.42 15.17 -5.32
N ALA A 113 22.25 15.57 -6.59
CA ALA A 113 21.05 16.24 -7.07
C ALA A 113 19.78 15.37 -6.95
N GLN A 114 19.90 14.04 -6.89
CA GLN A 114 18.79 13.10 -6.71
C GLN A 114 18.53 12.78 -5.24
N ARG A 115 19.44 13.14 -4.34
CA ARG A 115 19.31 12.98 -2.88
C ARG A 115 19.12 14.32 -2.16
N ARG A 116 18.85 15.38 -2.92
CA ARG A 116 18.62 16.72 -2.38
C ARG A 116 17.22 16.86 -1.80
N ARG A 117 17.02 17.91 -1.02
CA ARG A 117 15.70 18.33 -0.52
C ARG A 117 14.72 18.62 -1.66
N ARG A 118 13.47 18.18 -1.51
CA ARG A 118 12.33 18.76 -2.23
C ARG A 118 12.18 20.23 -1.85
N ASN A 119 11.61 21.01 -2.78
CA ASN A 119 11.49 22.45 -2.69
C ASN A 119 12.85 23.09 -2.40
N PHE A 120 13.86 22.73 -3.20
CA PHE A 120 15.26 23.06 -2.95
C PHE A 120 15.50 24.57 -2.84
N ASP A 121 14.78 25.37 -3.62
CA ASP A 121 14.89 26.83 -3.64
C ASP A 121 14.37 27.50 -2.35
N ILE A 122 13.62 26.77 -1.50
CA ILE A 122 13.17 27.25 -0.20
C ILE A 122 14.23 26.90 0.85
N THR A 123 14.90 27.92 1.38
CA THR A 123 16.06 27.77 2.28
C THR A 123 15.83 28.37 3.67
N GLY A 124 16.74 28.08 4.60
CA GLY A 124 16.74 28.64 5.95
C GLY A 124 15.44 28.41 6.74
N ALA A 125 15.04 29.41 7.53
CA ALA A 125 13.86 29.31 8.39
C ALA A 125 12.54 29.10 7.64
N ALA A 126 12.47 29.47 6.34
CA ALA A 126 11.28 29.31 5.52
C ALA A 126 10.93 27.83 5.29
N ARG A 127 11.90 26.91 5.34
CA ARG A 127 11.65 25.46 5.21
C ARG A 127 10.69 24.91 6.24
N LYS A 128 10.62 25.50 7.44
CA LYS A 128 9.66 25.09 8.47
C LYS A 128 8.20 25.23 8.01
N LYS A 129 7.93 26.13 7.06
CA LYS A 129 6.60 26.31 6.48
C LYS A 129 6.20 25.20 5.49
N LEU A 130 7.13 24.34 5.09
CA LEU A 130 6.86 23.16 4.25
C LEU A 130 6.35 21.96 5.07
N ILE A 131 6.42 22.04 6.40
CA ILE A 131 5.93 21.01 7.30
C ILE A 131 4.52 21.39 7.74
N ASN A 132 3.57 20.49 7.53
CA ASN A 132 2.24 20.60 8.10
C ASN A 132 2.19 19.88 9.44
N ASP A 133 2.30 20.65 10.53
CA ASP A 133 2.29 20.14 11.90
C ASP A 133 1.31 20.96 12.77
N PRO A 134 0.07 20.47 13.00
CA PRO A 134 -0.92 21.08 13.89
C PRO A 134 -0.63 20.90 15.39
N GLY A 135 0.45 20.20 15.77
CA GLY A 135 0.78 19.89 17.15
C GLY A 135 -0.04 18.75 17.75
N ILE A 136 0.34 18.35 18.96
CA ILE A 136 -0.33 17.32 19.74
C ILE A 136 -1.72 17.76 20.18
N GLN A 137 -2.71 16.90 20.01
CA GLN A 137 -4.06 17.07 20.53
C GLN A 137 -4.31 16.04 21.62
N THR A 138 -4.96 16.45 22.71
CA THR A 138 -5.29 15.59 23.85
C THR A 138 -6.78 15.62 24.10
N ILE A 139 -7.40 14.45 24.27
CA ILE A 139 -8.83 14.31 24.54
C ILE A 139 -9.06 13.36 25.73
N HIS A 140 -10.06 13.71 26.53
CA HIS A 140 -10.53 12.92 27.66
C HIS A 140 -11.75 12.08 27.26
N ALA A 141 -11.62 10.75 27.31
CA ALA A 141 -12.73 9.85 27.01
C ALA A 141 -13.92 10.05 27.95
N SER A 142 -13.65 10.30 29.25
CA SER A 142 -14.68 10.54 30.27
C SER A 142 -15.57 11.76 30.00
N LYS A 143 -15.10 12.68 29.16
CA LYS A 143 -15.78 13.93 28.80
C LYS A 143 -16.31 13.94 27.37
N HIS A 144 -16.13 12.85 26.62
CA HIS A 144 -16.45 12.76 25.19
C HIS A 144 -15.83 13.90 24.37
N GLU A 145 -14.60 14.29 24.71
CA GLU A 145 -13.89 15.34 23.98
C GLU A 145 -13.50 14.85 22.57
N THR A 146 -13.47 15.79 21.64
CA THR A 146 -13.02 15.58 20.25
C THR A 146 -11.98 16.62 19.89
N ALA A 147 -11.06 16.28 18.98
CA ALA A 147 -10.05 17.20 18.49
C ALA A 147 -10.00 17.22 16.96
N THR A 148 -9.58 18.36 16.42
CA THR A 148 -9.30 18.56 14.99
C THR A 148 -7.84 18.92 14.81
N PHE A 149 -7.18 18.31 13.82
CA PHE A 149 -5.80 18.59 13.47
C PHE A 149 -5.74 19.74 12.46
N ALA A 150 -5.91 20.98 12.93
CA ALA A 150 -5.98 22.20 12.11
C ALA A 150 -4.61 22.63 11.56
N GLY A 151 -4.09 21.86 10.61
CA GLY A 151 -2.77 22.02 10.02
C GLY A 151 -2.66 23.16 9.00
N LYS A 152 -1.42 23.50 8.63
CA LYS A 152 -1.11 24.47 7.57
C LYS A 152 0.19 24.17 6.85
N ILE A 153 0.26 24.55 5.58
CA ILE A 153 1.51 24.55 4.80
C ILE A 153 1.64 25.86 4.03
N MET A 154 2.80 26.51 4.08
CA MET A 154 3.03 27.82 3.46
C MET A 154 1.91 28.83 3.81
N ASP A 155 1.46 28.79 5.07
CA ASP A 155 0.36 29.58 5.63
C ASP A 155 -1.04 29.30 5.04
N LEU A 156 -1.19 28.28 4.19
CA LEU A 156 -2.47 27.76 3.68
C LEU A 156 -3.05 26.71 4.64
N PRO A 157 -4.35 26.77 4.99
CA PRO A 157 -4.99 25.75 5.83
C PRO A 157 -5.04 24.38 5.16
N VAL A 158 -4.53 23.36 5.84
CA VAL A 158 -4.55 21.96 5.41
C VAL A 158 -4.82 21.07 6.62
N PRO A 159 -6.09 20.85 6.99
CA PRO A 159 -6.44 19.97 8.10
C PRO A 159 -5.98 18.52 7.84
N LEU A 160 -5.45 17.87 8.87
CA LEU A 160 -4.95 16.48 8.79
C LEU A 160 -5.95 15.44 9.32
N GLY A 161 -7.15 15.88 9.73
CA GLY A 161 -8.23 15.01 10.19
C GLY A 161 -8.71 15.34 11.60
N SER A 162 -9.15 14.33 12.34
CA SER A 162 -9.72 14.47 13.69
C SER A 162 -9.49 13.25 14.58
N ALA A 163 -9.69 13.44 15.89
CA ALA A 163 -9.69 12.39 16.89
C ALA A 163 -10.94 12.49 17.78
N SER A 164 -11.55 11.36 18.12
CA SER A 164 -12.71 11.27 19.01
C SER A 164 -12.68 9.96 19.80
N THR A 165 -13.58 9.81 20.78
CA THR A 165 -13.70 8.56 21.55
C THR A 165 -15.10 7.97 21.42
N GLN A 166 -15.18 6.64 21.43
CA GLN A 166 -16.44 5.91 21.58
C GLN A 166 -16.87 5.86 23.05
N ASN A 167 -18.10 5.42 23.32
CA ASN A 167 -18.65 5.36 24.68
C ASN A 167 -17.86 4.45 25.63
N ASP A 168 -17.18 3.44 25.10
CA ASP A 168 -16.29 2.54 25.85
C ASP A 168 -14.87 3.10 26.02
N GLY A 169 -14.62 4.33 25.57
CA GLY A 169 -13.34 5.03 25.65
C GLY A 169 -12.31 4.65 24.60
N ARG A 170 -12.66 3.79 23.62
CA ARG A 170 -11.81 3.52 22.46
C ARG A 170 -11.61 4.77 21.62
N LEU A 171 -10.39 5.01 21.16
CA LEU A 171 -10.03 6.16 20.34
C LEU A 171 -10.32 5.87 18.86
N LEU A 172 -10.90 6.84 18.17
CA LEU A 172 -11.01 6.87 16.71
C LEU A 172 -10.12 7.99 16.18
N VAL A 173 -9.18 7.65 15.30
CA VAL A 173 -8.39 8.63 14.53
C VAL A 173 -8.82 8.58 13.07
N VAL A 174 -9.20 9.74 12.53
CA VAL A 174 -9.68 9.91 11.17
C VAL A 174 -8.72 10.82 10.43
N GLY A 175 -8.34 10.45 9.20
CA GLY A 175 -7.43 11.21 8.36
C GLY A 175 -8.04 12.45 7.68
N GLY A 176 -7.25 13.05 6.80
CA GLY A 176 -7.65 14.14 5.92
C GLY A 176 -8.71 13.75 4.88
N VAL A 177 -9.00 14.69 3.97
CA VAL A 177 -10.07 14.56 2.96
C VAL A 177 -9.56 14.13 1.59
N GLY A 178 -8.26 13.84 1.45
CA GLY A 178 -7.63 13.39 0.22
C GLY A 178 -7.33 14.52 -0.75
N LYS A 179 -7.20 15.76 -0.25
CA LYS A 179 -6.94 16.93 -1.07
C LYS A 179 -5.45 17.18 -1.22
N SER A 180 -5.03 17.39 -2.47
CA SER A 180 -3.68 17.82 -2.82
C SER A 180 -3.72 19.11 -3.61
N ALA A 181 -2.68 19.94 -3.49
CA ALA A 181 -2.59 21.22 -4.19
C ALA A 181 -1.14 21.71 -4.27
N SER A 182 -0.89 22.69 -5.13
CA SER A 182 0.33 23.49 -5.09
C SER A 182 0.15 24.73 -4.21
N PHE A 183 1.19 25.11 -3.45
CA PHE A 183 1.25 26.40 -2.76
C PHE A 183 1.77 27.54 -3.66
N ALA A 184 2.29 27.24 -4.85
CA ALA A 184 2.75 28.26 -5.80
C ALA A 184 1.57 28.89 -6.57
N ARG A 185 1.74 30.15 -6.97
CA ARG A 185 0.79 30.91 -7.79
C ARG A 185 1.55 31.64 -8.89
N PRO A 186 1.31 31.33 -10.19
CA PRO A 186 0.45 30.24 -10.69
C PRO A 186 0.91 28.84 -10.25
N GLU A 187 0.01 27.85 -10.34
CA GLU A 187 0.31 26.44 -10.04
C GLU A 187 1.47 25.95 -10.92
N LYS A 188 2.45 25.25 -10.33
CA LYS A 188 3.52 24.60 -11.10
C LYS A 188 3.05 23.23 -11.63
N PRO A 189 3.46 22.83 -12.85
CA PRO A 189 3.10 21.54 -13.43
C PRO A 189 3.52 20.34 -12.55
N ILE A 190 2.79 19.23 -12.70
CA ILE A 190 3.25 17.91 -12.27
C ILE A 190 4.27 17.43 -13.30
N SER A 191 5.45 17.05 -12.83
CA SER A 191 6.57 16.60 -13.67
C SER A 191 6.90 15.12 -13.47
N GLY A 192 6.25 14.45 -12.52
CA GLY A 192 6.60 13.07 -12.22
C GLY A 192 5.86 12.43 -11.07
N VAL A 193 6.36 11.25 -10.67
CA VAL A 193 5.67 10.35 -9.73
C VAL A 193 5.80 10.86 -8.29
N ALA A 194 7.02 11.10 -7.80
CA ALA A 194 7.27 11.30 -6.39
C ALA A 194 7.66 12.73 -6.02
N ASN A 195 8.35 13.46 -6.90
CA ASN A 195 9.07 14.68 -6.55
C ASN A 195 8.53 15.91 -7.27
N ASN A 196 7.35 16.37 -6.88
CA ASN A 196 6.75 17.58 -7.45
C ASN A 196 6.95 18.76 -6.49
N ASP A 197 7.91 19.63 -6.80
CA ASP A 197 8.13 20.85 -6.04
C ASP A 197 6.86 21.72 -6.04
N THR A 198 6.64 22.41 -4.92
CA THR A 198 5.47 23.24 -4.57
C THR A 198 4.19 22.50 -4.21
N TRP A 199 4.14 21.18 -4.43
CA TRP A 199 2.97 20.37 -4.14
C TRP A 199 2.97 19.82 -2.72
N TYR A 200 1.76 19.61 -2.20
CA TYR A 200 1.49 18.99 -0.91
C TYR A 200 0.18 18.21 -0.94
N ASP A 201 -0.04 17.40 0.10
CA ASP A 201 -1.25 16.62 0.33
C ASP A 201 -1.63 16.62 1.83
N ASP A 202 -2.70 15.93 2.17
CA ASP A 202 -3.27 15.85 3.53
C ASP A 202 -3.21 14.45 4.17
N VAL A 203 -2.38 13.55 3.62
CA VAL A 203 -1.95 12.36 4.36
C VAL A 203 -1.04 12.76 5.52
N SER A 204 -0.85 11.88 6.49
CA SER A 204 -0.03 12.18 7.67
C SER A 204 0.31 10.91 8.44
N ASP A 205 1.18 11.03 9.42
CA ASP A 205 1.38 10.00 10.42
C ASP A 205 1.83 10.62 11.74
N GLY A 206 1.75 9.85 12.82
CA GLY A 206 2.32 10.28 14.09
C GLY A 206 2.00 9.42 15.31
N PRO A 207 2.56 9.78 16.47
CA PRO A 207 2.41 9.03 17.70
C PRO A 207 1.00 9.11 18.27
N VAL A 208 0.56 8.00 18.88
CA VAL A 208 -0.64 7.85 19.70
C VAL A 208 -0.21 7.38 21.09
N THR A 209 -0.56 8.13 22.13
CA THR A 209 -0.24 7.80 23.52
C THR A 209 -1.50 7.83 24.39
N ALA A 210 -1.46 7.16 25.54
CA ALA A 210 -2.59 7.11 26.45
C ALA A 210 -2.16 7.03 27.92
N GLU A 211 -2.97 7.62 28.79
CA GLU A 211 -2.93 7.46 30.25
C GLU A 211 -4.28 6.90 30.70
N VAL A 212 -4.26 5.78 31.44
CA VAL A 212 -5.47 5.08 31.90
C VAL A 212 -5.54 5.15 33.42
N THR A 213 -6.65 5.63 33.97
CA THR A 213 -6.88 5.65 35.43
C THR A 213 -7.75 4.47 35.85
N ILE A 214 -7.19 3.58 36.68
CA ILE A 214 -7.83 2.34 37.14
C ILE A 214 -7.79 2.31 38.67
N GLY A 215 -8.94 2.24 39.33
CA GLY A 215 -9.02 2.18 40.79
C GLY A 215 -8.35 3.38 41.47
N GLY A 216 -8.36 4.56 40.83
CA GLY A 216 -7.71 5.78 41.32
C GLY A 216 -6.22 5.91 41.01
N ALA A 217 -5.58 4.90 40.39
CA ALA A 217 -4.18 4.95 39.97
C ALA A 217 -4.05 5.14 38.45
N THR A 218 -3.24 6.10 38.02
CA THR A 218 -2.96 6.34 36.61
C THR A 218 -1.76 5.51 36.13
N LYS A 219 -1.91 4.85 34.97
CA LYS A 219 -0.87 4.10 34.28
C LYS A 219 -0.69 4.65 32.88
N THR A 220 0.55 4.97 32.50
CA THR A 220 0.91 5.31 31.12
C THR A 220 0.96 4.04 30.28
N ALA A 221 0.32 4.06 29.11
CA ALA A 221 0.37 2.95 28.18
C ALA A 221 1.63 2.98 27.32
N SER A 222 2.18 1.80 26.98
CA SER A 222 3.14 1.68 25.88
C SER A 222 2.49 2.23 24.60
N PRO A 223 3.16 3.14 23.87
CA PRO A 223 2.50 3.95 22.88
C PRO A 223 2.29 3.19 21.56
N ALA A 224 1.48 3.76 20.67
CA ALA A 224 1.25 3.27 19.32
C ALA A 224 1.54 4.38 18.29
N TRP A 225 1.39 4.06 17.01
CA TRP A 225 1.48 4.99 15.90
C TRP A 225 0.22 4.95 15.05
N VAL A 226 -0.10 6.04 14.36
CA VAL A 226 -1.13 6.06 13.31
C VAL A 226 -0.50 6.51 11.99
N VAL A 227 -0.86 5.81 10.91
CA VAL A 227 -0.55 6.21 9.53
C VAL A 227 -1.87 6.50 8.82
N VAL A 228 -1.95 7.66 8.17
CA VAL A 228 -3.04 8.04 7.28
C VAL A 228 -2.57 7.85 5.85
N GLY A 229 -3.02 6.80 5.17
CA GLY A 229 -2.64 6.50 3.78
C GLY A 229 -3.68 6.94 2.74
N PRO A 230 -3.39 6.70 1.44
CA PRO A 230 -4.38 6.73 0.36
C PRO A 230 -5.58 5.79 0.62
N PRO A 231 -6.69 5.95 -0.11
CA PRO A 231 -7.76 4.95 -0.11
C PRO A 231 -7.24 3.57 -0.50
N HIS A 232 -7.87 2.52 0.02
CA HIS A 232 -7.68 1.15 -0.46
C HIS A 232 -8.75 0.88 -1.51
N TYR A 233 -8.38 0.73 -2.78
CA TYR A 233 -9.36 0.61 -3.87
C TYR A 233 -9.85 -0.83 -4.10
N ALA A 234 -9.28 -1.83 -3.43
CA ALA A 234 -9.88 -3.17 -3.32
C ALA A 234 -9.89 -3.74 -1.88
N PRO A 235 -10.63 -3.12 -0.94
CA PRO A 235 -10.65 -3.57 0.45
C PRO A 235 -10.95 -5.06 0.57
N GLY A 236 -10.07 -5.80 1.24
CA GLY A 236 -10.17 -7.26 1.39
C GLY A 236 -9.31 -8.07 0.42
N VAL A 237 -8.67 -7.44 -0.58
CA VAL A 237 -7.58 -8.05 -1.36
C VAL A 237 -6.25 -7.75 -0.71
N LYS A 238 -5.44 -8.78 -0.49
CA LYS A 238 -4.10 -8.66 0.11
C LYS A 238 -3.05 -9.00 -0.94
N THR A 239 -1.95 -8.26 -0.94
CA THR A 239 -0.76 -8.59 -1.75
C THR A 239 -0.07 -9.84 -1.20
N VAL A 240 0.76 -10.49 -2.02
CA VAL A 240 1.53 -11.69 -1.64
C VAL A 240 2.43 -11.42 -0.43
N ARG A 241 3.04 -10.22 -0.38
CA ARG A 241 3.87 -9.74 0.73
C ARG A 241 3.27 -8.47 1.31
N THR A 242 2.65 -8.58 2.48
CA THR A 242 2.03 -7.46 3.20
C THR A 242 3.03 -6.75 4.10
N LEU A 243 2.68 -5.56 4.60
CA LEU A 243 3.49 -4.87 5.62
C LEU A 243 3.66 -5.71 6.89
N TYR A 244 2.66 -6.51 7.27
CA TYR A 244 2.81 -7.45 8.37
C TYR A 244 3.91 -8.49 8.11
N ASP A 245 3.93 -9.10 6.92
CA ASP A 245 4.93 -10.12 6.56
C ASP A 245 6.35 -9.54 6.54
N LEU A 246 6.51 -8.30 6.08
CA LEU A 246 7.78 -7.57 6.12
C LEU A 246 8.25 -7.39 7.58
N LEU A 247 7.40 -6.84 8.44
CA LEU A 247 7.77 -6.54 9.82
C LEU A 247 8.00 -7.81 10.65
N HIS A 248 7.19 -8.84 10.45
CA HIS A 248 7.42 -10.13 11.06
C HIS A 248 8.80 -10.68 10.69
N ASP A 249 9.18 -10.63 9.41
CA ASP A 249 10.49 -11.09 8.93
C ASP A 249 11.65 -10.29 9.53
N VAL A 250 11.51 -8.96 9.66
CA VAL A 250 12.48 -8.10 10.36
C VAL A 250 12.68 -8.58 11.79
N PHE A 251 11.60 -8.77 12.55
CA PHE A 251 11.75 -9.11 13.97
C PHE A 251 12.20 -10.54 14.21
N VAL A 252 11.89 -11.48 13.32
CA VAL A 252 12.44 -12.84 13.34
C VAL A 252 13.93 -12.82 13.02
N THR A 253 14.35 -12.10 11.98
CA THR A 253 15.76 -11.95 11.59
C THR A 253 16.60 -11.33 12.70
N GLU A 254 16.03 -10.32 13.38
CA GLU A 254 16.63 -9.62 14.52
C GLU A 254 16.47 -10.37 15.86
N GLN A 255 15.90 -11.59 15.84
CA GLN A 255 15.73 -12.45 17.02
C GLN A 255 14.92 -11.81 18.16
N THR A 256 14.01 -10.88 17.80
CA THR A 256 13.05 -10.26 18.74
C THR A 256 11.65 -10.85 18.65
N LEU A 257 11.39 -11.67 17.64
CA LEU A 257 10.31 -12.64 17.59
C LEU A 257 10.89 -14.04 17.38
N PRO A 258 10.27 -15.09 17.93
CA PRO A 258 10.71 -16.45 17.71
C PRO A 258 10.50 -16.86 16.25
N VAL A 259 11.39 -17.72 15.75
CA VAL A 259 11.16 -18.44 14.50
C VAL A 259 10.07 -19.47 14.74
N GLU A 260 9.09 -19.56 13.84
CA GLU A 260 8.03 -20.58 13.90
C GLU A 260 8.62 -22.00 13.89
N PRO A 261 8.54 -22.77 14.99
CA PRO A 261 9.15 -24.10 15.08
C PRO A 261 8.43 -25.14 14.23
N GLU A 262 7.11 -25.02 14.04
CA GLU A 262 6.30 -26.04 13.35
C GLU A 262 5.42 -25.40 12.26
N VAL A 263 5.74 -25.69 11.00
CA VAL A 263 4.97 -25.16 9.88
C VAL A 263 3.60 -25.85 9.81
N SER A 264 2.53 -25.10 10.02
CA SER A 264 1.16 -25.50 9.69
C SER A 264 0.75 -25.09 8.27
N TYR A 265 0.20 -26.01 7.47
CA TYR A 265 -0.37 -25.68 6.15
C TYR A 265 -1.50 -24.65 6.24
N PRO A 266 -2.60 -24.87 7.02
CA PRO A 266 -3.71 -23.93 7.07
C PRO A 266 -3.34 -22.55 7.63
N ASP A 267 -2.33 -22.46 8.48
CA ASP A 267 -1.97 -21.19 9.15
C ASP A 267 -0.86 -20.41 8.44
N HIS A 268 0.08 -21.10 7.78
CA HIS A 268 1.27 -20.46 7.22
C HIS A 268 1.36 -20.53 5.69
N ILE A 269 0.96 -21.65 5.07
CA ILE A 269 1.13 -21.86 3.63
C ILE A 269 -0.13 -21.45 2.85
N GLU A 270 -1.29 -21.91 3.32
CA GLU A 270 -2.58 -21.64 2.69
C GLU A 270 -2.90 -20.15 2.56
N PRO A 271 -2.65 -19.28 3.57
CA PRO A 271 -2.90 -17.85 3.42
C PRO A 271 -2.03 -17.20 2.33
N LEU A 272 -0.75 -17.63 2.19
CA LEU A 272 0.13 -17.14 1.14
C LEU A 272 -0.39 -17.52 -0.24
N LEU A 273 -0.71 -18.80 -0.46
CA LEU A 273 -1.26 -19.27 -1.74
C LEU A 273 -2.64 -18.68 -2.06
N THR A 274 -3.45 -18.41 -1.03
CA THR A 274 -4.74 -17.75 -1.17
C THR A 274 -4.58 -16.33 -1.71
N ARG A 275 -3.56 -15.57 -1.26
CA ARG A 275 -3.28 -14.22 -1.78
C ARG A 275 -2.99 -14.20 -3.28
N PHE A 276 -2.29 -15.21 -3.82
CA PHE A 276 -2.12 -15.37 -5.27
C PHE A 276 -3.47 -15.50 -6.00
N CYS A 277 -4.40 -16.28 -5.44
CA CYS A 277 -5.73 -16.46 -6.01
C CYS A 277 -6.57 -15.19 -5.88
N ASP A 278 -6.48 -14.47 -4.77
CA ASP A 278 -7.30 -13.27 -4.51
C ASP A 278 -6.91 -12.09 -5.41
N LEU A 279 -5.65 -12.04 -5.86
CA LEU A 279 -5.19 -11.07 -6.85
C LEU A 279 -5.89 -11.19 -8.23
N GLN A 280 -6.66 -12.26 -8.48
CA GLN A 280 -7.48 -12.41 -9.70
C GLN A 280 -8.46 -11.27 -9.92
N TRP A 281 -8.88 -10.61 -8.84
CA TRP A 281 -9.92 -9.59 -8.89
C TRP A 281 -9.39 -8.21 -9.27
N VAL A 282 -8.06 -8.05 -9.26
CA VAL A 282 -7.39 -6.76 -9.42
C VAL A 282 -6.28 -6.76 -10.46
N ASN A 283 -5.88 -7.93 -10.97
CA ASN A 283 -4.93 -8.05 -12.06
C ASN A 283 -5.29 -9.23 -12.98
N HIS A 284 -5.37 -8.97 -14.28
CA HIS A 284 -5.78 -9.96 -15.28
C HIS A 284 -4.77 -11.12 -15.39
N GLY A 285 -3.47 -10.87 -15.30
CA GLY A 285 -2.46 -11.93 -15.35
C GLY A 285 -2.58 -12.93 -14.19
N PHE A 286 -2.87 -12.42 -12.98
CA PHE A 286 -3.20 -13.29 -11.84
C PHE A 286 -4.54 -14.00 -12.05
N ALA A 287 -5.53 -13.36 -12.65
CA ALA A 287 -6.83 -13.97 -12.94
C ALA A 287 -6.70 -15.18 -13.87
N THR A 288 -5.92 -15.06 -14.94
CA THR A 288 -5.70 -16.15 -15.90
C THR A 288 -5.02 -17.38 -15.28
N GLN A 289 -4.12 -17.17 -14.31
CA GLN A 289 -3.23 -18.23 -13.82
C GLN A 289 -3.70 -18.83 -12.50
N PHE A 290 -4.16 -17.98 -11.57
CA PHE A 290 -4.56 -18.38 -10.21
C PHE A 290 -6.06 -18.18 -9.93
N GLY A 291 -6.79 -17.56 -10.85
CA GLY A 291 -8.21 -17.29 -10.71
C GLY A 291 -9.07 -18.56 -10.73
N TRP A 292 -10.38 -18.37 -10.61
CA TRP A 292 -11.36 -19.46 -10.65
C TRP A 292 -11.14 -20.39 -11.84
N SER A 293 -10.97 -21.69 -11.57
CA SER A 293 -10.68 -22.72 -12.59
C SER A 293 -9.39 -22.53 -13.39
N GLY A 294 -8.51 -21.60 -12.97
CA GLY A 294 -7.19 -21.41 -13.56
C GLY A 294 -6.21 -22.56 -13.25
N PRO A 295 -5.10 -22.68 -13.99
CA PRO A 295 -4.10 -23.75 -13.82
C PRO A 295 -3.56 -23.90 -12.39
N HIS A 296 -3.46 -22.79 -11.67
CA HIS A 296 -2.95 -22.70 -10.30
C HIS A 296 -4.00 -22.18 -9.32
N HIS A 297 -5.27 -22.58 -9.49
CA HIS A 297 -6.35 -22.27 -8.55
C HIS A 297 -6.14 -23.03 -7.22
N PHE A 298 -5.30 -22.47 -6.33
CA PHE A 298 -4.89 -23.13 -5.08
C PHE A 298 -6.04 -23.30 -4.08
N ARG A 299 -7.11 -22.52 -4.22
CA ARG A 299 -8.32 -22.60 -3.39
C ARG A 299 -9.28 -23.71 -3.80
N ASP A 300 -9.07 -24.35 -4.96
CA ASP A 300 -9.86 -25.51 -5.36
C ASP A 300 -9.75 -26.64 -4.31
N PRO A 301 -10.86 -27.24 -3.85
CA PRO A 301 -10.81 -28.27 -2.82
C PRO A 301 -9.93 -29.50 -3.17
N ALA A 302 -9.87 -29.90 -4.45
CA ALA A 302 -9.04 -31.01 -4.87
C ALA A 302 -7.55 -30.62 -4.92
N MET A 303 -7.23 -29.40 -5.37
CA MET A 303 -5.88 -28.85 -5.31
C MET A 303 -5.41 -28.70 -3.86
N ARG A 304 -6.20 -28.07 -2.99
CA ARG A 304 -5.92 -27.91 -1.55
C ARG A 304 -5.62 -29.26 -0.90
N LYS A 305 -6.43 -30.29 -1.16
CA LYS A 305 -6.22 -31.64 -0.60
C LYS A 305 -4.82 -32.18 -0.93
N ARG A 306 -4.30 -31.93 -2.13
CA ARG A 306 -2.96 -32.37 -2.54
C ARG A 306 -1.86 -31.50 -1.93
N LEU A 307 -2.05 -30.18 -1.91
CA LEU A 307 -1.06 -29.25 -1.33
C LEU A 307 -0.92 -29.40 0.19
N ALA A 308 -2.00 -29.81 0.88
CA ALA A 308 -2.03 -30.07 2.31
C ALA A 308 -1.57 -31.49 2.71
N ASP A 309 -1.34 -32.40 1.77
CA ASP A 309 -0.83 -33.75 2.07
C ASP A 309 0.70 -33.70 2.25
N PRO A 310 1.27 -34.03 3.43
CA PRO A 310 2.72 -34.03 3.65
C PRO A 310 3.42 -35.24 3.00
N GLY A 311 2.66 -36.27 2.59
CA GLY A 311 3.17 -37.52 2.06
C GLY A 311 3.96 -37.39 0.76
N LYS A 312 4.65 -38.49 0.40
CA LYS A 312 5.50 -38.58 -0.81
C LYS A 312 4.71 -38.41 -2.11
N ALA A 313 3.43 -38.78 -2.12
CA ALA A 313 2.57 -38.71 -3.31
C ALA A 313 2.37 -37.27 -3.81
N SER A 314 2.30 -36.30 -2.90
CA SER A 314 2.10 -34.89 -3.23
C SER A 314 3.39 -34.07 -3.20
N ARG A 315 4.53 -34.67 -2.83
CA ARG A 315 5.81 -33.95 -2.64
C ARG A 315 6.24 -33.18 -3.88
N GLU A 316 6.18 -33.79 -5.06
CA GLU A 316 6.61 -33.14 -6.29
C GLU A 316 5.72 -31.95 -6.66
N LEU A 317 4.40 -32.05 -6.44
CA LEU A 317 3.49 -30.91 -6.64
C LEU A 317 3.91 -29.72 -5.77
N ARG A 318 4.18 -29.96 -4.47
CA ARG A 318 4.61 -28.91 -3.55
C ARG A 318 5.96 -28.32 -3.96
N ARG A 319 6.91 -29.18 -4.35
CA ARG A 319 8.22 -28.74 -4.88
C ARG A 319 8.07 -27.90 -6.13
N GLN A 320 7.21 -28.28 -7.08
CA GLN A 320 6.96 -27.49 -8.29
C GLN A 320 6.39 -26.12 -7.96
N VAL A 321 5.46 -26.00 -7.02
CA VAL A 321 4.97 -24.69 -6.56
C VAL A 321 6.10 -23.89 -5.91
N TYR A 322 6.92 -24.51 -5.05
CA TYR A 322 8.01 -23.82 -4.38
C TYR A 322 9.08 -23.31 -5.35
N VAL A 323 9.51 -24.12 -6.33
CA VAL A 323 10.56 -23.70 -7.27
C VAL A 323 10.09 -22.60 -8.23
N GLN A 324 8.78 -22.35 -8.37
CA GLN A 324 8.30 -21.18 -9.12
C GLN A 324 8.56 -19.87 -8.39
N MET A 325 8.76 -19.91 -7.07
CA MET A 325 9.12 -18.72 -6.30
C MET A 325 10.53 -18.26 -6.68
N ARG A 326 10.70 -16.94 -6.74
CA ARG A 326 11.92 -16.28 -7.20
C ARG A 326 13.08 -16.53 -6.26
N ASP A 327 14.22 -16.87 -6.86
CA ASP A 327 15.53 -16.87 -6.23
C ASP A 327 16.46 -16.00 -7.08
N TYR A 328 17.04 -14.95 -6.50
CA TYR A 328 17.89 -14.02 -7.25
C TYR A 328 19.14 -14.68 -7.85
N ALA A 329 19.73 -15.67 -7.18
CA ALA A 329 20.93 -16.36 -7.67
C ALA A 329 20.60 -17.27 -8.87
N ARG A 330 19.40 -17.87 -8.88
CA ARG A 330 18.94 -18.71 -9.99
C ARG A 330 18.38 -17.89 -11.17
N ASP A 331 17.55 -16.90 -10.87
CA ASP A 331 16.67 -16.27 -11.87
C ASP A 331 17.20 -14.94 -12.40
N GLY A 332 18.16 -14.33 -11.70
CA GLY A 332 18.67 -13.01 -12.02
C GLY A 332 17.53 -11.99 -12.15
N MET A 333 17.43 -11.36 -13.31
CA MET A 333 16.47 -10.28 -13.60
C MET A 333 15.18 -10.78 -14.28
N SER A 334 15.01 -12.09 -14.45
CA SER A 334 13.88 -12.66 -15.21
C SER A 334 12.52 -12.21 -14.65
N PRO A 335 11.55 -11.75 -15.46
CA PRO A 335 10.23 -11.39 -14.96
C PRO A 335 9.32 -12.60 -14.67
N LEU A 336 9.74 -13.81 -15.06
CA LEU A 336 8.89 -15.00 -15.06
C LEU A 336 8.62 -15.64 -13.67
N PRO A 337 9.58 -15.73 -12.74
CA PRO A 337 9.35 -16.34 -11.43
C PRO A 337 8.35 -15.56 -10.58
N TRP A 338 7.66 -16.27 -9.70
CA TRP A 338 6.68 -15.71 -8.77
C TRP A 338 7.32 -15.05 -7.55
N PRO A 339 6.67 -14.04 -6.96
CA PRO A 339 5.48 -13.37 -7.47
C PRO A 339 5.79 -12.41 -8.63
N TRP A 340 4.80 -12.16 -9.49
CA TRP A 340 4.93 -11.25 -10.65
C TRP A 340 4.79 -9.78 -10.27
N LEU A 341 5.48 -9.38 -9.20
CA LEU A 341 5.46 -8.03 -8.65
C LEU A 341 6.81 -7.35 -8.89
N TYR A 342 6.80 -6.08 -9.31
CA TYR A 342 8.00 -5.25 -9.39
C TYR A 342 8.63 -5.05 -8.02
N GLY A 343 9.95 -4.89 -7.98
CA GLY A 343 10.76 -4.70 -6.77
C GLY A 343 11.39 -3.33 -6.65
N ASP A 344 12.16 -3.14 -5.58
CA ASP A 344 12.71 -1.84 -5.16
C ASP A 344 13.57 -1.14 -6.22
N ALA A 345 14.26 -1.90 -7.06
CA ALA A 345 15.14 -1.41 -8.11
C ALA A 345 14.46 -1.49 -9.49
N MET A 346 13.14 -1.33 -9.54
CA MET A 346 12.40 -1.27 -10.80
C MET A 346 13.06 -0.22 -11.70
N SER A 347 13.38 -0.63 -12.92
CA SER A 347 13.89 0.24 -13.97
C SER A 347 13.19 -0.03 -15.30
N SER A 348 13.25 0.94 -16.22
CA SER A 348 12.66 0.82 -17.56
C SER A 348 13.36 -0.25 -18.39
N ARG A 349 14.65 -0.43 -18.17
CA ARG A 349 15.47 -1.54 -18.66
C ARG A 349 16.06 -2.25 -17.44
N PRO A 350 15.62 -3.48 -17.13
CA PRO A 350 16.10 -4.20 -15.97
C PRO A 350 17.63 -4.26 -15.94
N ASN A 351 18.22 -3.70 -14.88
CA ASN A 351 19.67 -3.69 -14.65
C ASN A 351 20.04 -4.25 -13.26
N SER A 352 19.04 -4.65 -12.48
CA SER A 352 19.19 -5.24 -11.15
C SER A 352 18.33 -6.48 -10.99
N VAL A 353 18.83 -7.46 -10.22
CA VAL A 353 18.02 -8.61 -9.76
C VAL A 353 16.82 -8.16 -8.91
N ARG A 354 16.91 -6.98 -8.27
CA ARG A 354 15.81 -6.35 -7.50
C ARG A 354 14.76 -5.64 -8.36
N GLN A 355 14.76 -5.85 -9.68
CA GLN A 355 13.68 -5.43 -10.59
C GLN A 355 12.32 -5.98 -10.15
N HIS A 356 12.30 -7.16 -9.52
CA HIS A 356 11.11 -7.89 -9.08
C HIS A 356 11.32 -8.39 -7.65
N ILE A 357 10.26 -8.49 -6.85
CA ILE A 357 10.38 -8.91 -5.45
C ILE A 357 10.67 -10.40 -5.30
N THR A 358 11.23 -10.75 -4.15
CA THR A 358 11.25 -12.11 -3.59
C THR A 358 10.28 -12.20 -2.41
N LEU A 359 9.94 -13.42 -1.99
CA LEU A 359 9.25 -13.62 -0.72
C LEU A 359 10.18 -13.27 0.45
N SER A 360 9.61 -13.05 1.63
CA SER A 360 10.42 -12.84 2.84
C SER A 360 11.23 -14.09 3.21
N ALA A 361 12.33 -13.94 3.95
CA ALA A 361 13.14 -15.09 4.36
C ALA A 361 12.33 -16.08 5.21
N ALA A 362 11.44 -15.57 6.07
CA ALA A 362 10.49 -16.38 6.81
C ALA A 362 9.53 -17.16 5.89
N GLN A 363 8.92 -16.50 4.89
CA GLN A 363 8.00 -17.15 3.94
C GLN A 363 8.72 -18.23 3.10
N ASP A 364 9.91 -17.92 2.60
CA ASP A 364 10.73 -18.86 1.83
C ASP A 364 11.09 -20.11 2.66
N ARG A 365 11.58 -19.93 3.90
CA ARG A 365 11.87 -21.03 4.82
C ARG A 365 10.64 -21.92 5.05
N MET A 366 9.48 -21.32 5.29
CA MET A 366 8.24 -22.07 5.54
C MET A 366 7.82 -22.87 4.30
N LEU A 367 7.95 -22.29 3.10
CA LEU A 367 7.69 -22.99 1.84
C LEU A 367 8.69 -24.12 1.58
N ALA A 368 9.98 -23.96 1.92
CA ALA A 368 10.96 -25.02 1.79
C ALA A 368 10.62 -26.24 2.67
N LEU A 369 10.27 -25.99 3.94
CA LEU A 369 9.82 -27.04 4.86
C LEU A 369 8.54 -27.72 4.37
N TRP A 370 7.57 -26.94 3.90
CA TRP A 370 6.34 -27.45 3.31
C TRP A 370 6.60 -28.31 2.06
N ALA A 371 7.44 -27.84 1.14
CA ALA A 371 7.82 -28.55 -0.07
C ALA A 371 8.45 -29.92 0.25
N ASP A 372 9.24 -30.01 1.31
CA ASP A 372 9.85 -31.25 1.77
C ASP A 372 8.95 -32.15 2.62
N GLY A 373 7.78 -31.67 3.03
CA GLY A 373 6.81 -32.44 3.83
C GLY A 373 6.98 -32.29 5.35
N HIS A 374 7.77 -31.31 5.81
CA HIS A 374 7.98 -31.00 7.21
C HIS A 374 6.96 -29.96 7.69
N PHE A 375 5.68 -30.35 7.68
CA PHE A 375 4.57 -29.48 8.09
C PHE A 375 3.40 -30.30 8.62
N THR A 376 2.52 -29.66 9.38
CA THR A 376 1.25 -30.23 9.84
C THR A 376 0.10 -29.89 8.89
N SER A 377 -0.74 -30.89 8.63
CA SER A 377 -1.96 -30.73 7.84
C SER A 377 -3.16 -30.55 8.77
N GLY A 378 -4.25 -29.99 8.25
CA GLY A 378 -5.46 -29.77 9.03
C GLY A 378 -6.64 -29.21 8.22
N PRO A 379 -7.81 -29.10 8.86
CA PRO A 379 -8.92 -28.32 8.32
C PRO A 379 -8.47 -26.86 8.10
N PRO A 380 -9.18 -26.08 7.27
CA PRO A 380 -8.95 -24.64 7.19
C PRO A 380 -9.00 -24.00 8.58
N ARG A 381 -8.14 -23.00 8.82
CA ARG A 381 -8.09 -22.34 10.14
C ARG A 381 -9.46 -21.77 10.49
N THR A 382 -9.85 -21.91 11.76
CA THR A 382 -11.02 -21.20 12.29
C THR A 382 -10.53 -19.85 12.79
N GLY A 383 -10.79 -18.81 12.00
CA GLY A 383 -10.38 -17.45 12.34
C GLY A 383 -11.29 -16.75 13.35
N HIS A 384 -10.99 -15.48 13.63
CA HIS A 384 -11.79 -14.62 14.51
C HIS A 384 -12.34 -13.39 13.76
N PRO A 385 -13.40 -13.52 12.93
CA PRO A 385 -13.94 -12.40 12.14
C PRO A 385 -14.34 -11.17 12.97
N ASN A 386 -14.71 -11.37 14.24
CA ASN A 386 -15.01 -10.31 15.19
C ASN A 386 -14.02 -10.40 16.36
N VAL A 387 -13.13 -9.40 16.46
CA VAL A 387 -12.11 -9.33 17.51
C VAL A 387 -12.72 -9.29 18.92
N ASP A 388 -13.90 -8.67 19.09
CA ASP A 388 -14.57 -8.58 20.40
C ASP A 388 -15.07 -9.95 20.90
N GLN A 389 -15.16 -10.95 20.01
CA GLN A 389 -15.54 -12.33 20.34
C GLN A 389 -14.34 -13.28 20.43
N ALA A 390 -13.13 -12.82 20.11
CA ALA A 390 -11.92 -13.61 20.24
C ALA A 390 -11.49 -13.71 21.72
N PRO A 391 -10.76 -14.78 22.11
CA PRO A 391 -10.15 -14.87 23.44
C PRO A 391 -9.33 -13.61 23.75
N PRO A 392 -9.44 -13.00 24.95
CA PRO A 392 -8.75 -11.75 25.27
C PRO A 392 -7.24 -11.78 25.04
N ALA A 393 -6.61 -12.96 25.21
CA ALA A 393 -5.19 -13.17 24.96
C ALA A 393 -4.79 -12.98 23.49
N GLU A 394 -5.70 -13.19 22.54
CA GLU A 394 -5.43 -13.15 21.11
C GLU A 394 -5.80 -11.80 20.47
N GLN A 395 -6.65 -10.99 21.13
CA GLN A 395 -7.16 -9.75 20.56
C GLN A 395 -6.06 -8.75 20.16
N PRO A 396 -5.00 -8.50 20.97
CA PRO A 396 -3.94 -7.57 20.58
C PRO A 396 -3.23 -7.95 19.28
N ASP A 397 -2.91 -9.23 19.10
CA ASP A 397 -2.22 -9.73 17.92
C ASP A 397 -3.13 -9.69 16.68
N LEU A 398 -4.43 -9.96 16.85
CA LEU A 398 -5.42 -9.80 15.79
C LEU A 398 -5.49 -8.34 15.31
N LEU A 399 -5.51 -7.37 16.24
CA LEU A 399 -5.54 -5.94 15.92
C LEU A 399 -4.27 -5.51 15.19
N ASP A 400 -3.09 -5.85 15.73
CA ASP A 400 -1.79 -5.50 15.16
C ASP A 400 -1.64 -6.07 13.74
N ARG A 401 -2.02 -7.35 13.56
CA ARG A 401 -1.96 -8.02 12.26
C ARG A 401 -2.96 -7.46 11.26
N ALA A 402 -4.21 -7.23 11.66
CA ALA A 402 -5.26 -6.75 10.77
C ALA A 402 -4.96 -5.37 10.17
N ALA A 403 -4.38 -4.47 10.97
CA ALA A 403 -4.00 -3.15 10.52
C ALA A 403 -2.94 -3.23 9.40
N LEU A 404 -1.98 -4.15 9.51
CA LEU A 404 -0.80 -4.23 8.63
C LEU A 404 -0.97 -5.17 7.43
N GLU A 405 -1.81 -6.21 7.52
CA GLU A 405 -2.04 -7.14 6.41
C GLU A 405 -2.79 -6.53 5.22
N ASN A 406 -3.42 -5.37 5.42
CA ASN A 406 -4.10 -4.60 4.37
C ASN A 406 -3.22 -3.49 3.78
N CYS A 407 -1.92 -3.51 4.06
CA CYS A 407 -0.94 -2.57 3.51
C CYS A 407 0.07 -3.29 2.62
N ALA A 408 0.56 -2.61 1.60
CA ALA A 408 1.60 -3.14 0.73
C ALA A 408 2.96 -3.14 1.43
N ALA A 409 3.75 -4.19 1.19
CA ALA A 409 5.20 -4.14 1.35
C ALA A 409 5.85 -4.52 0.03
N ASP A 410 6.90 -3.80 -0.33
CA ASP A 410 7.62 -3.91 -1.60
C ASP A 410 6.73 -3.87 -2.88
N ALA A 411 7.26 -3.48 -4.05
CA ALA A 411 8.39 -2.57 -4.19
C ALA A 411 8.24 -1.38 -3.25
N PHE A 412 9.34 -0.90 -2.70
CA PHE A 412 9.36 0.44 -2.12
C PHE A 412 9.80 1.42 -3.19
N HIS A 413 8.89 1.73 -4.12
CA HIS A 413 9.14 2.65 -5.25
C HIS A 413 8.02 3.70 -5.47
N PRO A 414 7.66 4.54 -4.47
CA PRO A 414 8.04 4.47 -3.06
C PRO A 414 7.18 3.48 -2.25
N GLY A 415 6.06 2.99 -2.76
CA GLY A 415 5.11 2.14 -2.02
C GLY A 415 3.74 2.83 -1.88
N CYS A 416 2.82 2.29 -1.07
CA CYS A 416 1.47 2.85 -0.95
C CYS A 416 1.27 3.70 0.32
N GLU A 417 1.26 3.07 1.50
CA GLU A 417 1.03 3.75 2.78
C GLU A 417 2.32 4.28 3.42
N VAL A 418 3.38 3.48 3.33
CA VAL A 418 4.71 3.68 3.92
C VAL A 418 5.77 3.08 2.99
N THR A 419 7.06 3.22 3.34
CA THR A 419 8.16 2.76 2.49
C THR A 419 9.29 2.07 3.27
N TRP A 420 10.43 1.86 2.62
CA TRP A 420 11.60 1.10 3.06
C TRP A 420 12.12 1.37 4.47
N PRO A 421 12.01 2.57 5.10
CA PRO A 421 12.42 2.74 6.49
C PRO A 421 11.79 1.70 7.42
N MET A 422 10.54 1.30 7.14
CA MET A 422 9.81 0.32 7.92
C MET A 422 10.57 -1.00 8.13
N ARG A 423 11.51 -1.37 7.25
CA ARG A 423 12.31 -2.60 7.39
C ARG A 423 13.54 -2.46 8.29
N HIS A 424 13.71 -1.35 8.99
CA HIS A 424 14.85 -1.09 9.88
C HIS A 424 14.49 -1.24 11.35
N LYS A 425 15.17 -2.16 12.06
CA LYS A 425 14.90 -2.46 13.48
C LYS A 425 15.05 -1.24 14.39
N THR A 426 15.91 -0.29 14.04
CA THR A 426 16.15 0.95 14.79
C THR A 426 14.93 1.86 14.92
N MET A 427 13.88 1.63 14.12
CA MET A 427 12.60 2.32 14.23
C MET A 427 11.70 1.79 15.35
N TYR A 428 12.05 0.69 16.01
CA TYR A 428 11.14 -0.03 16.90
C TYR A 428 11.67 -0.19 18.32
N SER A 429 10.78 0.01 19.30
CA SER A 429 11.04 -0.20 20.73
C SER A 429 10.72 -1.64 21.17
N GLU A 430 9.68 -2.22 20.57
CA GLU A 430 9.25 -3.61 20.69
C GLU A 430 8.82 -4.07 19.27
N PRO A 431 8.69 -5.38 18.99
CA PRO A 431 8.06 -5.82 17.75
C PRO A 431 6.76 -5.04 17.45
N PHE A 432 6.66 -4.53 16.23
CA PHE A 432 5.58 -3.70 15.70
C PHE A 432 5.37 -2.33 16.36
N ARG A 433 6.11 -1.98 17.43
CA ARG A 433 5.91 -0.73 18.17
C ARG A 433 6.99 0.29 17.84
N ILE A 434 6.60 1.36 17.15
CA ILE A 434 7.50 2.45 16.77
C ILE A 434 8.17 3.06 18.01
N LEU A 435 9.47 3.29 17.94
CA LEU A 435 10.25 4.00 18.93
C LEU A 435 10.01 5.51 18.75
N HIS A 436 9.39 6.16 19.72
CA HIS A 436 9.08 7.59 19.63
C HIS A 436 10.30 8.45 19.95
N ARG A 437 10.50 9.54 19.21
CA ARG A 437 11.43 10.61 19.61
C ARG A 437 10.90 11.32 20.84
N THR A 438 11.79 11.65 21.77
CA THR A 438 11.50 12.49 22.94
C THR A 438 12.05 13.90 22.73
N ALA A 439 11.70 14.84 23.61
CA ALA A 439 12.25 16.20 23.57
C ALA A 439 13.78 16.21 23.75
N GLU A 440 14.34 15.20 24.42
CA GLU A 440 15.77 15.01 24.67
C GLU A 440 16.49 14.35 23.50
N ASN A 441 15.77 13.78 22.52
CA ASN A 441 16.31 13.17 21.32
C ASN A 441 15.68 13.73 20.03
N PRO A 442 15.84 15.04 19.77
CA PRO A 442 15.28 15.67 18.57
C PRO A 442 15.97 15.14 17.31
N GLU A 443 15.23 15.14 16.20
CA GLU A 443 15.84 14.88 14.89
C GLU A 443 16.82 15.99 14.52
N ARG A 444 18.01 15.62 14.05
CA ARG A 444 18.99 16.59 13.55
C ARG A 444 18.68 16.99 12.10
N ASP A 445 19.20 18.13 11.68
CA ASP A 445 19.24 18.46 10.26
C ASP A 445 20.33 17.63 9.55
N TYR A 446 20.00 17.02 8.40
CA TYR A 446 20.93 16.27 7.55
C TYR A 446 21.48 17.11 6.38
N GLY A 447 21.20 18.41 6.32
CA GLY A 447 21.71 19.32 5.29
C GLY A 447 20.89 19.32 4.00
N ASP A 448 21.43 19.88 2.93
CA ASP A 448 20.69 20.03 1.67
C ASP A 448 20.63 18.76 0.82
N VAL A 449 21.50 17.79 1.12
CA VAL A 449 21.62 16.48 0.46
C VAL A 449 21.72 15.41 1.54
N LEU A 450 20.83 14.41 1.49
CA LEU A 450 20.89 13.28 2.39
C LEU A 450 21.93 12.28 1.89
N SER A 451 23.07 12.19 2.58
CA SER A 451 24.08 11.17 2.27
C SER A 451 23.58 9.76 2.66
N LEU A 452 24.05 8.72 1.96
CA LEU A 452 23.73 7.33 2.33
C LEU A 452 24.26 7.00 3.74
N GLN A 453 25.41 7.57 4.11
CA GLN A 453 25.99 7.43 5.44
C GLN A 453 25.09 8.06 6.51
N ASP A 454 24.50 9.22 6.25
CA ASP A 454 23.58 9.87 7.17
C ASP A 454 22.25 9.11 7.23
N ALA A 455 21.72 8.66 6.10
CA ALA A 455 20.48 7.89 6.01
C ALA A 455 20.55 6.60 6.85
N LEU A 456 21.63 5.83 6.70
CA LEU A 456 21.81 4.53 7.34
C LEU A 456 22.59 4.61 8.67
N GLY A 457 23.02 5.80 9.07
CA GLY A 457 23.78 6.02 10.29
C GLY A 457 22.93 5.84 11.56
N LYS A 458 23.60 5.54 12.69
CA LYS A 458 22.93 5.33 14.00
C LYS A 458 22.08 6.53 14.47
N ASN A 459 22.49 7.74 14.11
CA ASN A 459 21.77 8.99 14.40
C ASN A 459 21.06 9.53 13.14
N GLY A 460 20.78 8.63 12.20
CA GLY A 460 20.10 8.90 10.95
C GLY A 460 18.57 8.96 11.10
N PRO A 461 17.87 9.22 9.99
CA PRO A 461 16.40 9.33 9.96
C PRO A 461 15.69 8.00 10.25
N LEU A 462 16.42 6.88 10.30
CA LEU A 462 15.90 5.53 10.56
C LEU A 462 15.91 5.15 12.06
N PHE A 463 16.38 6.02 12.95
CA PHE A 463 16.37 5.78 14.39
C PHE A 463 15.39 6.72 15.11
N ALA A 464 14.41 6.14 15.81
CA ALA A 464 13.31 6.83 16.49
C ALA A 464 12.52 7.81 15.60
N GLN A 465 11.21 7.85 15.76
CA GLN A 465 10.34 8.57 14.84
C GLN A 465 9.56 9.67 15.58
N GLY A 466 9.43 10.83 14.94
CA GLY A 466 8.52 11.90 15.30
C GLY A 466 7.34 11.99 14.32
N PRO A 467 6.36 12.86 14.60
CA PRO A 467 5.21 13.08 13.72
C PRO A 467 5.61 13.31 12.26
N GLY A 468 4.96 12.62 11.32
CA GLY A 468 5.20 12.75 9.89
C GLY A 468 6.44 12.02 9.36
N ASP A 469 7.19 11.29 10.19
CA ASP A 469 8.47 10.68 9.78
C ASP A 469 8.29 9.39 8.97
N LEU A 470 7.13 8.73 9.04
CA LEU A 470 6.87 7.48 8.32
C LEU A 470 6.44 7.77 6.88
N THR A 471 5.66 8.82 6.66
CA THR A 471 5.06 9.18 5.35
C THR A 471 5.86 10.22 4.56
N ARG A 472 6.82 10.92 5.16
CA ARG A 472 7.64 11.96 4.49
C ARG A 472 8.36 11.51 3.23
N TRP A 473 8.64 10.22 3.14
CA TRP A 473 9.35 9.59 2.03
C TRP A 473 8.49 9.37 0.78
N MET A 474 7.17 9.30 0.97
CA MET A 474 6.23 8.97 -0.10
C MET A 474 6.13 10.10 -1.13
N ALA A 475 5.45 9.82 -2.24
CA ALA A 475 5.16 10.80 -3.29
C ALA A 475 4.45 12.05 -2.76
N ALA A 476 4.86 13.21 -3.26
CA ALA A 476 4.23 14.50 -3.02
C ALA A 476 3.71 15.05 -4.36
N PRO A 477 2.40 14.96 -4.66
CA PRO A 477 1.33 14.35 -3.85
C PRO A 477 1.10 12.85 -4.17
N TRP A 478 0.45 12.12 -3.25
CA TRP A 478 0.23 10.65 -3.37
C TRP A 478 -0.58 10.21 -4.60
N GLN A 479 -1.42 11.07 -5.17
CA GLN A 479 -2.22 10.75 -6.37
C GLN A 479 -1.34 10.49 -7.60
N CYS A 480 -0.16 11.12 -7.69
CA CYS A 480 0.78 10.90 -8.78
C CYS A 480 1.33 9.47 -8.78
N ASP A 481 1.53 8.91 -7.59
CA ASP A 481 1.90 7.51 -7.37
C ASP A 481 0.75 6.57 -7.77
N THR A 482 -0.48 6.89 -7.35
CA THR A 482 -1.68 6.12 -7.71
C THR A 482 -1.90 6.02 -9.21
N ALA A 483 -1.70 7.12 -9.96
CA ALA A 483 -1.79 7.11 -11.42
C ALA A 483 -0.66 6.32 -12.10
N SER A 484 0.44 6.05 -11.38
CA SER A 484 1.66 5.40 -11.87
C SER A 484 1.83 3.96 -11.35
N CYS A 485 0.96 3.50 -10.45
CA CYS A 485 0.94 2.13 -9.97
C CYS A 485 0.24 1.21 -11.00
N ARG A 486 0.97 0.80 -12.03
CA ARG A 486 0.45 0.02 -13.17
C ARG A 486 1.15 -1.32 -13.35
N SER A 487 0.86 -1.97 -14.48
CA SER A 487 1.44 -3.23 -14.90
C SER A 487 2.01 -3.16 -16.32
N GLY A 488 2.87 -4.12 -16.66
CA GLY A 488 3.37 -4.32 -18.01
C GLY A 488 4.12 -3.11 -18.55
N TYR A 489 4.83 -2.41 -17.66
CA TYR A 489 5.70 -1.31 -18.05
C TYR A 489 6.82 -1.83 -18.94
N GLU A 490 7.01 -1.18 -20.10
CA GLU A 490 7.97 -1.62 -21.11
C GLU A 490 8.50 -0.43 -21.92
N VAL A 491 9.71 -0.57 -22.45
CA VAL A 491 10.25 0.34 -23.46
C VAL A 491 9.84 -0.14 -24.85
N ARG A 492 9.73 0.77 -25.82
CA ARG A 492 9.35 0.43 -27.20
C ARG A 492 10.07 -0.81 -27.77
N ALA A 493 11.38 -0.93 -27.52
CA ALA A 493 12.18 -2.05 -28.04
C ALA A 493 11.80 -3.43 -27.45
N GLY A 494 11.11 -3.48 -26.32
CA GLY A 494 10.64 -4.71 -25.67
C GLY A 494 9.25 -5.16 -26.11
N LEU A 495 8.53 -4.36 -26.91
CA LEU A 495 7.22 -4.73 -27.43
C LEU A 495 7.36 -5.82 -28.49
N GLY A 496 6.71 -6.95 -28.27
CA GLY A 496 6.73 -8.09 -29.18
C GLY A 496 5.89 -9.27 -28.68
N PRO A 497 5.97 -10.44 -29.32
CA PRO A 497 5.12 -11.59 -29.00
C PRO A 497 5.24 -12.12 -27.56
N ARG A 498 6.29 -11.71 -26.83
CA ARG A 498 6.55 -12.10 -25.43
C ARG A 498 6.17 -11.02 -24.42
N TYR A 499 5.68 -9.87 -24.89
CA TYR A 499 5.21 -8.79 -24.04
C TYR A 499 3.86 -9.13 -23.43
N SER A 500 3.69 -8.81 -22.15
CA SER A 500 2.41 -8.87 -21.44
C SER A 500 2.07 -7.48 -20.90
N PRO A 501 0.92 -6.88 -21.25
CA PRO A 501 0.48 -5.63 -20.64
C PRO A 501 0.00 -5.82 -19.19
N TYR A 502 -0.20 -7.07 -18.77
CA TYR A 502 -0.79 -7.40 -17.48
C TYR A 502 0.25 -7.66 -16.38
N LEU A 503 1.47 -8.04 -16.75
CA LEU A 503 2.53 -8.48 -15.84
C LEU A 503 3.91 -8.06 -16.34
N PRO A 504 4.88 -7.77 -15.46
CA PRO A 504 4.73 -7.67 -13.99
C PRO A 504 3.88 -6.48 -13.55
N THR A 505 3.58 -6.35 -12.26
CA THR A 505 2.76 -5.26 -11.71
C THR A 505 3.30 -4.70 -10.39
N PHE A 506 2.95 -3.46 -10.03
CA PHE A 506 3.28 -2.86 -8.72
C PHE A 506 2.35 -3.39 -7.61
N TRP A 507 1.33 -2.64 -7.20
CA TRP A 507 0.49 -2.96 -6.03
C TRP A 507 -1.00 -3.10 -6.41
N PRO A 508 -1.37 -4.14 -7.19
CA PRO A 508 -2.75 -4.33 -7.64
C PRO A 508 -3.77 -4.47 -6.49
N ALA A 509 -3.34 -4.93 -5.31
CA ALA A 509 -4.21 -5.03 -4.14
C ALA A 509 -4.64 -3.63 -3.61
N GLN A 510 -3.75 -2.64 -3.63
CA GLN A 510 -4.03 -1.28 -3.17
C GLN A 510 -4.65 -0.43 -4.28
N MET A 511 -4.06 -0.49 -5.48
CA MET A 511 -4.50 0.21 -6.70
C MET A 511 -4.75 -0.83 -7.81
N PRO A 512 -6.00 -1.28 -8.03
CA PRO A 512 -6.30 -2.30 -9.04
C PRO A 512 -5.77 -1.92 -10.42
N ASN A 513 -5.29 -2.90 -11.19
CA ASN A 513 -4.94 -2.67 -12.59
C ASN A 513 -6.10 -3.03 -13.51
N HIS A 514 -6.75 -4.18 -13.25
CA HIS A 514 -7.80 -4.73 -14.08
C HIS A 514 -8.92 -5.31 -13.22
N VAL A 515 -10.16 -4.96 -13.51
CA VAL A 515 -11.31 -5.22 -12.63
C VAL A 515 -12.50 -5.79 -13.40
N LEU A 516 -13.34 -6.57 -12.72
CA LEU A 516 -14.62 -7.01 -13.24
C LEU A 516 -15.67 -5.92 -12.98
N LYS A 517 -16.29 -5.39 -14.04
CA LYS A 517 -17.23 -4.26 -13.93
C LYS A 517 -18.58 -4.69 -13.37
N LYS A 518 -19.31 -3.75 -12.78
CA LYS A 518 -20.69 -3.97 -12.32
C LYS A 518 -21.64 -4.51 -13.39
N ALA A 519 -21.52 -4.00 -14.62
CA ALA A 519 -22.30 -4.48 -15.76
C ALA A 519 -22.01 -5.96 -16.07
N ASP A 520 -20.73 -6.35 -16.08
CA ASP A 520 -20.31 -7.73 -16.33
C ASP A 520 -20.82 -8.67 -15.21
N PHE A 521 -20.70 -8.25 -13.95
CA PHE A 521 -21.29 -9.00 -12.82
C PHE A 521 -22.80 -9.18 -12.98
N THR A 522 -23.51 -8.17 -13.46
CA THR A 522 -24.97 -8.26 -13.69
C THR A 522 -25.28 -9.33 -14.72
N THR A 523 -24.52 -9.42 -15.81
CA THR A 523 -24.63 -10.50 -16.79
C THR A 523 -24.33 -11.85 -16.14
N VAL A 524 -23.19 -11.99 -15.45
CA VAL A 524 -22.78 -13.24 -14.75
C VAL A 524 -23.87 -13.72 -13.79
N ASN A 525 -24.50 -12.79 -13.08
CA ASN A 525 -25.49 -13.05 -12.04
C ASN A 525 -26.94 -13.10 -12.56
N THR A 526 -27.15 -13.19 -13.87
CA THR A 526 -28.48 -13.34 -14.48
C THR A 526 -28.66 -14.75 -15.03
N LYS A 527 -29.62 -15.53 -14.52
CA LYS A 527 -29.84 -16.91 -14.97
C LYS A 527 -30.15 -16.96 -16.49
N PRO A 528 -29.50 -17.84 -17.28
CA PRO A 528 -29.80 -17.98 -18.71
C PRO A 528 -31.24 -18.46 -18.93
N SER A 529 -31.88 -17.96 -19.98
CA SER A 529 -33.27 -18.29 -20.30
C SER A 529 -33.38 -19.63 -21.02
N GLY A 530 -34.19 -20.57 -20.51
CA GLY A 530 -34.64 -21.74 -21.28
C GLY A 530 -33.60 -22.78 -21.71
N GLY A 531 -32.49 -22.95 -20.96
CA GLY A 531 -31.43 -23.91 -21.32
C GLY A 531 -30.50 -23.43 -22.43
N SER A 532 -30.47 -22.12 -22.69
CA SER A 532 -29.64 -21.47 -23.70
C SER A 532 -28.14 -21.55 -23.40
N ASP A 533 -27.35 -21.27 -24.45
CA ASP A 533 -25.92 -20.98 -24.43
C ASP A 533 -25.55 -20.01 -23.28
N ASP A 534 -24.53 -20.39 -22.49
CA ASP A 534 -24.05 -19.63 -21.32
C ASP A 534 -22.79 -18.81 -21.63
N SER A 535 -22.34 -18.81 -22.90
CA SER A 535 -21.13 -18.11 -23.36
C SER A 535 -21.13 -16.62 -23.01
N ALA A 536 -22.31 -15.99 -22.91
CA ALA A 536 -22.41 -14.59 -22.50
C ALA A 536 -21.96 -14.37 -21.04
N ARG A 537 -22.31 -15.28 -20.13
CA ARG A 537 -21.91 -15.23 -18.72
C ARG A 537 -20.44 -15.57 -18.57
N GLU A 538 -19.96 -16.56 -19.30
CA GLU A 538 -18.55 -16.94 -19.32
C GLU A 538 -17.70 -15.77 -19.83
N LYS A 539 -18.08 -15.16 -20.96
CA LYS A 539 -17.39 -13.98 -21.50
C LYS A 539 -17.41 -12.79 -20.54
N ALA A 540 -18.54 -12.52 -19.89
CA ALA A 540 -18.64 -11.45 -18.90
C ALA A 540 -17.77 -11.74 -17.65
N PHE A 541 -17.72 -12.99 -17.20
CA PHE A 541 -16.88 -13.40 -16.09
C PHE A 541 -15.39 -13.31 -16.40
N GLU A 542 -14.97 -13.50 -17.65
CA GLU A 542 -13.57 -13.36 -18.07
C GLU A 542 -13.20 -11.92 -18.45
N ASN A 543 -14.18 -11.04 -18.67
CA ASN A 543 -13.88 -9.65 -19.03
C ASN A 543 -13.23 -8.89 -17.87
N ARG A 544 -12.11 -8.23 -18.14
CA ARG A 544 -11.39 -7.40 -17.17
C ARG A 544 -11.09 -6.04 -17.80
N ALA A 545 -11.72 -4.99 -17.29
CA ALA A 545 -11.49 -3.63 -17.73
C ALA A 545 -10.31 -3.02 -16.97
N VAL A 546 -9.49 -2.20 -17.63
CA VAL A 546 -8.44 -1.40 -17.00
C VAL A 546 -9.09 -0.47 -15.98
N TRP A 547 -8.61 -0.47 -14.75
CA TRP A 547 -9.16 0.37 -13.67
C TRP A 547 -8.92 1.87 -13.95
N LEU A 548 -7.74 2.19 -14.48
CA LEU A 548 -7.32 3.55 -14.85
C LEU A 548 -7.91 4.07 -16.18
N ARG A 549 -8.88 3.37 -16.79
CA ARG A 549 -9.48 3.75 -18.08
C ARG A 549 -10.13 5.14 -18.11
N GLY A 550 -10.46 5.70 -16.94
CA GLY A 550 -10.99 7.07 -16.82
C GLY A 550 -9.95 8.19 -16.98
N LEU A 551 -8.66 7.87 -16.99
CA LEU A 551 -7.60 8.84 -17.28
C LEU A 551 -7.54 9.13 -18.79
N THR A 552 -7.45 10.39 -19.14
CA THR A 552 -7.57 10.88 -20.52
C THR A 552 -6.21 11.27 -21.12
N GLY A 553 -6.12 11.18 -22.45
CA GLY A 553 -4.88 11.40 -23.17
C GLY A 553 -3.88 10.26 -22.98
N THR A 554 -2.75 10.33 -23.64
CA THR A 554 -1.69 9.32 -23.56
C THR A 554 -0.57 9.69 -22.60
N ASP A 555 -0.41 10.97 -22.27
CA ASP A 555 0.71 11.51 -21.48
C ASP A 555 0.57 11.24 -19.97
N PHE A 556 1.56 10.59 -19.36
CA PHE A 556 1.54 10.30 -17.92
C PHE A 556 1.47 11.53 -17.00
N ASN A 557 2.12 12.66 -17.33
CA ASN A 557 2.04 13.87 -16.51
C ASN A 557 0.63 14.48 -16.53
N VAL A 558 -0.01 14.50 -17.70
CA VAL A 558 -1.42 14.91 -17.84
C VAL A 558 -2.32 14.01 -17.02
N GLN A 559 -2.13 12.70 -17.13
CA GLN A 559 -2.90 11.70 -16.38
C GLN A 559 -2.67 11.79 -14.86
N ARG A 560 -1.43 12.01 -14.40
CA ARG A 560 -1.12 12.25 -12.98
C ARG A 560 -1.81 13.51 -12.46
N ARG A 561 -1.78 14.60 -13.23
CA ARG A 561 -2.48 15.83 -12.86
C ARG A 561 -3.99 15.62 -12.82
N GLN A 562 -4.56 14.84 -13.74
CA GLN A 562 -5.98 14.47 -13.70
C GLN A 562 -6.32 13.65 -12.46
N MET A 563 -5.48 12.68 -12.08
CA MET A 563 -5.71 11.84 -10.89
C MET A 563 -5.78 12.67 -9.59
N ILE A 564 -5.08 13.80 -9.50
CA ILE A 564 -5.19 14.72 -8.36
C ILE A 564 -6.63 15.22 -8.19
N ASP A 565 -7.35 15.50 -9.28
CA ASP A 565 -8.73 15.98 -9.25
C ASP A 565 -9.74 14.81 -9.19
N ASP A 566 -9.40 13.68 -9.81
CA ASP A 566 -10.36 12.61 -10.13
C ASP A 566 -10.22 11.35 -9.27
N TRP A 567 -9.27 11.27 -8.32
CA TRP A 567 -8.99 10.05 -7.54
C TRP A 567 -10.22 9.37 -6.94
N TYR A 568 -11.21 10.15 -6.49
CA TYR A 568 -12.43 9.62 -5.87
C TYR A 568 -13.45 9.11 -6.90
N LYS A 569 -13.30 9.45 -8.18
CA LYS A 569 -14.18 8.98 -9.26
C LYS A 569 -13.92 7.52 -9.61
N PHE A 570 -12.71 7.01 -9.38
CA PHE A 570 -12.40 5.60 -9.66
C PHE A 570 -13.24 4.66 -8.79
N GLY A 571 -13.55 3.48 -9.33
CA GLY A 571 -14.34 2.48 -8.63
C GLY A 571 -13.56 1.82 -7.49
N ILE A 572 -14.28 1.37 -6.47
CA ILE A 572 -13.75 0.52 -5.41
C ILE A 572 -14.23 -0.92 -5.68
N VAL A 573 -13.35 -1.90 -5.57
CA VAL A 573 -13.66 -3.32 -5.76
C VAL A 573 -14.34 -3.85 -4.49
N GLU A 574 -15.58 -4.29 -4.63
CA GLU A 574 -16.48 -4.72 -3.55
C GLU A 574 -16.87 -6.20 -3.71
N THR A 575 -17.07 -6.90 -2.59
CA THR A 575 -17.43 -8.32 -2.62
C THR A 575 -18.94 -8.50 -2.81
N HIS A 576 -19.36 -9.15 -3.89
CA HIS A 576 -20.74 -9.50 -4.18
C HIS A 576 -20.98 -11.02 -4.10
N GLU A 577 -22.15 -11.40 -3.60
CA GLU A 577 -22.61 -12.79 -3.66
C GLU A 577 -23.20 -13.10 -5.04
N TYR A 578 -22.76 -14.21 -5.63
CA TYR A 578 -23.32 -14.80 -6.83
C TYR A 578 -24.55 -15.65 -6.45
N THR A 579 -25.75 -15.21 -6.88
CA THR A 579 -27.03 -15.69 -6.36
C THR A 579 -27.74 -16.69 -7.27
N VAL A 580 -27.28 -16.88 -8.51
CA VAL A 580 -27.88 -17.87 -9.42
C VAL A 580 -27.64 -19.31 -8.92
N GLY A 581 -26.53 -19.55 -8.21
CA GLY A 581 -26.32 -20.78 -7.43
C GLY A 581 -26.18 -22.06 -8.24
N ASP A 582 -25.80 -21.98 -9.52
CA ASP A 582 -25.63 -23.13 -10.42
C ASP A 582 -24.25 -23.81 -10.29
N GLY A 583 -23.36 -23.28 -9.44
CA GLY A 583 -22.01 -23.79 -9.20
C GLY A 583 -20.99 -23.46 -10.29
N LYS A 584 -21.33 -22.67 -11.32
CA LYS A 584 -20.42 -22.34 -12.42
C LYS A 584 -19.37 -21.28 -12.07
N PHE A 585 -19.74 -20.32 -11.25
CA PHE A 585 -18.89 -19.21 -10.83
C PHE A 585 -18.63 -19.24 -9.32
N PRO A 586 -17.58 -18.56 -8.81
CA PRO A 586 -17.34 -18.44 -7.39
C PRO A 586 -18.57 -17.90 -6.66
N LYS A 587 -18.84 -18.41 -5.45
CA LYS A 587 -19.91 -17.89 -4.59
C LYS A 587 -19.77 -16.38 -4.34
N TYR A 588 -18.54 -15.90 -4.20
CA TYR A 588 -18.24 -14.49 -3.99
C TYR A 588 -17.37 -13.99 -5.14
N ILE A 589 -17.83 -12.93 -5.80
CA ILE A 589 -17.18 -12.27 -6.92
C ILE A 589 -16.88 -10.85 -6.49
N GLN A 590 -15.65 -10.38 -6.70
CA GLN A 590 -15.32 -9.00 -6.42
C GLN A 590 -15.51 -8.13 -7.66
N VAL A 591 -16.20 -6.99 -7.49
CA VAL A 591 -16.77 -6.20 -8.57
C VAL A 591 -16.44 -4.74 -8.33
N GLU A 592 -16.00 -4.04 -9.37
CA GLU A 592 -15.83 -2.59 -9.33
C GLU A 592 -17.19 -1.88 -9.14
N SER A 593 -17.29 -1.02 -8.12
CA SER A 593 -18.38 -0.05 -7.96
C SER A 593 -18.43 0.90 -9.16
N ASP A 594 -19.59 1.40 -9.57
CA ASP A 594 -19.70 2.29 -10.72
C ASP A 594 -18.75 3.52 -10.61
N PRO A 595 -17.85 3.73 -11.59
CA PRO A 595 -16.96 4.88 -11.58
C PRO A 595 -17.71 6.18 -11.90
N GLY A 596 -17.22 7.29 -11.37
CA GLY A 596 -17.79 8.63 -11.52
C GLY A 596 -17.23 9.44 -12.70
N TYR A 597 -16.57 8.79 -13.65
CA TYR A 597 -16.05 9.40 -14.89
C TYR A 597 -16.89 8.96 -16.12
N PRO A 598 -16.85 9.69 -17.25
CA PRO A 598 -17.57 9.30 -18.46
C PRO A 598 -17.18 7.90 -18.96
N PRO A 599 -18.07 7.15 -19.63
CA PRO A 599 -17.74 5.84 -20.17
C PRO A 599 -16.46 5.84 -21.01
N ALA A 600 -15.58 4.87 -20.77
CA ALA A 600 -14.32 4.68 -21.46
C ALA A 600 -14.20 3.23 -21.96
N PRO A 601 -13.45 2.96 -23.04
CA PRO A 601 -13.14 1.61 -23.48
C PRO A 601 -12.50 0.78 -22.36
N ASP A 602 -12.81 -0.51 -22.32
CA ASP A 602 -12.29 -1.41 -21.29
C ASP A 602 -10.77 -1.55 -21.32
N ASP A 603 -10.15 -1.39 -22.48
CA ASP A 603 -8.70 -1.47 -22.68
C ASP A 603 -8.01 -0.11 -22.74
N ALA A 604 -8.72 0.99 -22.45
CA ALA A 604 -8.08 2.30 -22.41
C ALA A 604 -6.97 2.33 -21.35
N ASN A 605 -5.80 2.87 -21.71
CA ASN A 605 -4.57 2.89 -20.90
C ASN A 605 -3.97 1.49 -20.56
N LEU A 606 -4.26 0.46 -21.35
CA LEU A 606 -3.75 -0.91 -21.12
C LEU A 606 -2.23 -1.04 -21.34
N ILE A 607 -1.69 -0.48 -22.42
CA ILE A 607 -0.28 -0.56 -22.75
C ILE A 607 0.45 0.61 -22.10
N ASN A 608 1.42 0.31 -21.23
CA ASN A 608 2.16 1.33 -20.48
C ASN A 608 3.62 1.42 -20.98
N ILE A 609 3.95 2.52 -21.65
CA ILE A 609 5.22 2.71 -22.33
C ILE A 609 6.09 3.73 -21.64
N HIS A 610 7.35 3.37 -21.41
CA HIS A 610 8.37 4.29 -20.97
C HIS A 610 9.03 4.98 -22.15
N VAL A 611 9.13 6.31 -22.05
CA VAL A 611 9.92 7.12 -22.96
C VAL A 611 11.13 7.72 -22.24
N PRO A 612 12.24 8.01 -22.96
CA PRO A 612 13.38 8.69 -22.37
C PRO A 612 13.03 10.09 -21.84
N GLU A 613 13.69 10.52 -20.75
CA GLU A 613 13.55 11.88 -20.22
C GLU A 613 14.16 12.91 -21.19
N ALA A 614 13.50 14.07 -21.34
CA ALA A 614 14.03 15.22 -22.07
C ALA A 614 15.05 16.06 -21.25
N GLY A 615 15.75 15.44 -20.28
CA GLY A 615 16.57 16.14 -19.30
C GLY A 615 17.75 16.91 -19.90
N VAL A 616 18.42 16.34 -20.92
CA VAL A 616 19.49 17.04 -21.66
C VAL A 616 18.96 18.30 -22.36
N PRO A 617 17.86 18.24 -23.12
CA PRO A 617 17.18 19.42 -23.63
C PRO A 617 16.83 20.47 -22.57
N GLN A 618 16.21 20.04 -21.46
CA GLN A 618 15.75 20.94 -20.41
C GLN A 618 16.92 21.63 -19.70
N LEU A 619 17.99 20.90 -19.38
CA LEU A 619 19.22 21.46 -18.81
C LEU A 619 19.93 22.41 -19.78
N ALA A 620 19.99 22.05 -21.07
CA ALA A 620 20.56 22.90 -22.11
C ALA A 620 19.76 24.21 -22.27
N ALA A 621 18.42 24.15 -22.19
CA ALA A 621 17.58 25.34 -22.25
C ALA A 621 17.76 26.22 -21.02
N ALA A 622 17.82 25.64 -19.82
CA ALA A 622 18.10 26.37 -18.58
C ALA A 622 19.48 27.07 -18.61
N ALA A 623 20.45 26.47 -19.29
CA ALA A 623 21.78 27.06 -19.51
C ALA A 623 21.87 27.99 -20.75
N GLY A 624 20.78 28.19 -21.50
CA GLY A 624 20.75 29.03 -22.70
C GLY A 624 21.53 28.47 -23.90
N VAL A 625 21.84 27.17 -23.90
CA VAL A 625 22.65 26.47 -24.93
C VAL A 625 21.84 25.45 -25.74
N TRP A 626 20.51 25.43 -25.60
CA TRP A 626 19.64 24.57 -26.39
C TRP A 626 19.58 25.02 -27.85
N THR A 627 19.89 24.09 -28.78
CA THR A 627 19.93 24.34 -30.24
C THR A 627 18.97 23.44 -31.02
N GLY A 628 18.07 22.72 -30.33
CA GLY A 628 17.12 21.81 -30.97
C GLY A 628 16.07 22.54 -31.81
N SER A 629 15.51 21.84 -32.79
CA SER A 629 14.51 22.36 -33.73
C SER A 629 13.13 22.62 -33.10
N ILE A 630 12.89 22.09 -31.91
CA ILE A 630 11.69 22.29 -31.10
C ILE A 630 12.10 22.89 -29.74
N PRO A 631 11.22 23.65 -29.06
CA PRO A 631 11.48 24.12 -27.71
C PRO A 631 11.81 22.95 -26.77
N ALA A 632 12.74 23.13 -25.83
CA ALA A 632 13.19 22.05 -24.95
C ALA A 632 12.06 21.50 -24.07
N GLU A 633 11.13 22.37 -23.69
CA GLU A 633 9.90 22.05 -22.98
C GLU A 633 8.93 21.16 -23.78
N SER A 634 9.06 21.12 -25.11
CA SER A 634 8.22 20.31 -26.00
C SER A 634 8.82 18.94 -26.33
N VAL A 635 10.11 18.72 -26.04
CA VAL A 635 10.82 17.49 -26.45
C VAL A 635 10.20 16.24 -25.82
N GLU A 636 9.82 16.29 -24.55
CA GLU A 636 9.19 15.14 -23.88
C GLU A 636 7.85 14.78 -24.52
N ALA A 637 7.00 15.78 -24.80
CA ALA A 637 5.73 15.58 -25.46
C ALA A 637 5.91 14.97 -26.86
N ASP A 638 6.90 15.42 -27.62
CA ASP A 638 7.21 14.85 -28.94
C ASP A 638 7.71 13.40 -28.85
N LEU A 639 8.54 13.07 -27.85
CA LEU A 639 8.97 11.69 -27.59
C LEU A 639 7.79 10.79 -27.20
N VAL A 640 6.85 11.30 -26.40
CA VAL A 640 5.60 10.60 -26.05
C VAL A 640 4.78 10.32 -27.30
N GLN A 641 4.53 11.34 -28.13
CA GLN A 641 3.75 11.19 -29.36
C GLN A 641 4.38 10.21 -30.35
N GLN A 642 5.70 10.27 -30.51
CA GLN A 642 6.43 9.31 -31.33
C GLN A 642 6.26 7.88 -30.80
N ALA A 643 6.47 7.66 -29.50
CA ALA A 643 6.34 6.34 -28.90
C ALA A 643 4.93 5.76 -29.06
N VAL A 644 3.90 6.59 -28.85
CA VAL A 644 2.49 6.21 -29.06
C VAL A 644 2.26 5.75 -30.49
N GLN A 645 2.71 6.50 -31.49
CA GLN A 645 2.52 6.14 -32.89
C GLN A 645 3.20 4.82 -33.24
N GLU A 646 4.42 4.61 -32.76
CA GLU A 646 5.17 3.37 -32.97
C GLU A 646 4.51 2.15 -32.29
N VAL A 647 3.91 2.35 -31.12
CA VAL A 647 3.17 1.29 -30.40
C VAL A 647 1.88 0.93 -31.14
N LYS A 648 1.15 1.92 -31.69
CA LYS A 648 -0.03 1.68 -32.53
C LYS A 648 0.35 0.78 -33.72
N GLU A 649 1.45 1.10 -34.38
CA GLU A 649 1.97 0.32 -35.52
C GLU A 649 2.42 -1.09 -35.10
N ALA A 650 3.11 -1.24 -33.97
CA ALA A 650 3.64 -2.52 -33.50
C ALA A 650 2.59 -3.47 -32.94
N THR A 651 1.52 -2.94 -32.33
CA THR A 651 0.52 -3.74 -31.60
C THR A 651 -0.85 -3.79 -32.29
N GLY A 652 -1.10 -2.90 -33.25
CA GLY A 652 -2.40 -2.74 -33.89
C GLY A 652 -3.49 -2.18 -32.97
N ARG A 653 -3.13 -1.67 -31.79
CA ARG A 653 -4.08 -1.09 -30.83
C ARG A 653 -4.37 0.37 -31.13
N ASP A 654 -5.56 0.80 -30.73
CA ASP A 654 -5.97 2.19 -30.77
C ASP A 654 -5.15 3.03 -29.77
N GLU A 655 -5.03 4.32 -30.08
CA GLU A 655 -4.30 5.28 -29.26
C GLU A 655 -4.82 5.37 -27.82
N ALA A 656 -6.12 5.23 -27.63
CA ALA A 656 -6.75 5.24 -26.32
C ALA A 656 -6.26 4.08 -25.42
N ALA A 657 -5.78 2.98 -26.01
CA ALA A 657 -5.24 1.84 -25.25
C ALA A 657 -3.79 2.04 -24.79
N ILE A 658 -3.17 3.17 -25.13
CA ILE A 658 -1.74 3.43 -24.89
C ILE A 658 -1.61 4.60 -23.92
N ALA A 659 -0.85 4.38 -22.85
CA ALA A 659 -0.38 5.43 -21.98
C ALA A 659 1.14 5.41 -21.99
N ALA A 660 1.74 6.57 -22.22
CA ALA A 660 3.16 6.74 -22.40
C ALA A 660 3.66 7.98 -21.66
N GLY A 661 4.88 7.89 -21.17
CA GLY A 661 5.48 9.03 -20.51
C GLY A 661 6.66 8.61 -19.66
N TYR A 662 7.21 9.62 -19.01
CA TYR A 662 8.30 9.42 -18.10
C TYR A 662 7.76 9.02 -16.71
N LEU A 663 8.34 7.98 -16.14
CA LEU A 663 8.30 7.72 -14.70
C LEU A 663 9.66 8.18 -14.18
N GLU A 664 9.66 9.17 -13.28
CA GLU A 664 10.87 9.76 -12.69
C GLU A 664 11.96 8.71 -12.48
N LYS A 665 13.11 8.94 -13.13
CA LYS A 665 14.34 8.15 -13.11
C LYS A 665 14.15 6.69 -12.69
N LEU A 666 13.44 5.94 -13.54
CA LEU A 666 13.55 4.48 -13.63
C LEU A 666 14.89 4.02 -14.23
N ASP A 667 15.87 4.89 -14.34
CA ASP A 667 17.28 4.52 -14.23
C ASP A 667 17.98 5.73 -13.62
N PRO A 668 18.01 5.83 -12.28
CA PRO A 668 18.65 6.95 -11.66
C PRO A 668 20.17 6.94 -11.87
N LEU A 669 20.69 5.86 -12.47
CA LEU A 669 22.09 5.57 -12.78
C LEU A 669 22.41 5.77 -14.27
N HIS A 670 21.45 6.22 -15.08
CA HIS A 670 21.65 6.41 -16.52
C HIS A 670 22.76 7.45 -16.75
N GLY A 671 23.90 6.99 -17.28
CA GLY A 671 25.14 7.76 -17.45
C GLY A 671 26.35 7.28 -16.64
N THR A 672 26.20 6.19 -15.84
CA THR A 672 27.34 5.51 -15.19
C THR A 672 27.89 4.31 -16.00
N GLN A 673 27.36 4.07 -17.21
CA GLN A 673 27.86 3.09 -18.17
C GLN A 673 28.49 3.77 -19.39
#